data_AF-A0A1W9N592-F1
#
_entry.id   AF-A0A1W9N592-F1
#
_cell.length_a   1.000
_cell.length_b   1.000
_cell.length_c   1.000
_cell.angle_alpha   90.00
_cell.angle_beta   90.00
_cell.angle_gamma   90.00
#
_symmetry.space_group_name_H-M   'P 1'
#
loop_
_entity.id
_entity.type
_entity.pdbx_description
1 polymer ?
#
loop_
_entity_poly.entity_id
_entity_poly.type
_entity_poly.pdbx_seq_one_letter_code
_entity_poly.pdbx_strand_id
1 'polypeptide(L)'
;MIIKSDHFYEIRKSEYFFLILALLMIFSCGSYSASYKERAEKAAENKGDMVIGIVDSSIPPTSFVQGVKLAVEELNKTGGVLGRAVRPLFYDDRRSIARGRDIASELAKNTDVIAVIGHRYSAVAIGVSVTYEENGMVFISPGSTEQDLIREGNTFTFRNIPDQADSAKAAAEFASRNGYKKMLIIYDRETSGKRLAEIFQGNARDLGIEITDERSYSEWESDFKLLVSDIIENDKADAIFLGGILPSAARLIKELRDMGCAVPIIGSELLDSQELFSVAGKSAEGTVLFTVFDPKLTSPFTREFVKNFKAEYGVEPDTWAAQGYDAVRLLAYSVEKSGSRVPINISTTLRLLKKWEGITGSYSFKQDGNITGKSLFFKKVRNGNFEFLERELRTNISPFEVLKDITLRLPLEAVTIIDPGLLQDNTSIEVAEQLFLGLTDFDPKTYMPVPELAKDWTASNDGKTYTFHLRQDAKWTDGEPVTAQDVVWAVRRNLSPEIKSPYSYMLHILKNAQAANKGEIPLSEIGVRAEDDFTVSFDLEYPAAYFPSVAGLWMYRPLPRKTIEAYGERWTEPENIRTNGSYRLAAWEKGLVMILRKNPNYYDAGHVSIPEVRYYTIPDSAMGLSMYKADQLDIMGDWYLRLPPDQLPAILSNSEMSAQYFRKPVFGIYFYVFNTKVPPTDNPLVRKAISAAINRSLLIAVVTKGEEEPAATFVPPEIMGNAAAETLGSGFNPVQARKWLAEAGYPDGKGFPDMTVLYNESETHEKIAKAVQTFLKYYLNIRIRTQAQKWEDYAEATTGKFSEAMIRFAYTADYPDANNFLELFNPRGSNNLCKWDNAEFAELIEKAQKETVPEQRKKYYRRADQILCEEECAIIPIFFNTAHYLVNPRVKGWYNMAIGGQHIRNWYLEE
;
A
#
# COMPACT_ATOMS: atom_id res chain seq x y z
N MET A 1 44.21 -71.52 2.02
CA MET A 1 43.42 -70.30 1.84
C MET A 1 41.96 -70.71 1.85
N ILE A 2 41.24 -70.58 2.99
CA ILE A 2 39.76 -70.63 3.09
C ILE A 2 39.36 -70.01 4.46
N ILE A 3 38.71 -68.85 4.37
CA ILE A 3 37.49 -68.32 5.03
C ILE A 3 36.99 -68.98 6.34
N LYS A 4 36.75 -68.19 7.41
CA LYS A 4 35.42 -67.78 7.96
C LYS A 4 35.46 -67.09 9.33
N SER A 5 34.32 -66.41 9.58
CA SER A 5 33.83 -65.55 10.66
C SER A 5 34.14 -65.93 12.11
N ASP A 6 34.26 -64.91 12.97
CA ASP A 6 33.43 -64.72 14.18
C ASP A 6 33.92 -63.50 14.97
N HIS A 7 33.34 -62.31 14.81
CA HIS A 7 33.48 -61.19 15.75
C HIS A 7 32.33 -60.18 15.55
N PHE A 8 31.17 -60.48 16.14
CA PHE A 8 30.04 -59.55 16.21
C PHE A 8 29.19 -59.82 17.46
N TYR A 9 29.78 -59.85 18.66
CA TYR A 9 28.95 -59.99 19.87
C TYR A 9 29.42 -59.27 21.16
N GLU A 10 30.59 -58.62 21.23
CA GLU A 10 31.04 -58.00 22.50
C GLU A 10 30.98 -56.47 22.60
N ILE A 11 30.70 -55.72 21.52
CA ILE A 11 30.72 -54.24 21.58
C ILE A 11 29.40 -53.62 22.08
N ARG A 12 28.31 -54.40 22.18
CA ARG A 12 26.98 -53.86 22.57
C ARG A 12 26.70 -53.77 24.08
N LYS A 13 27.64 -54.09 24.99
CA LYS A 13 27.35 -54.00 26.44
C LYS A 13 27.84 -52.71 27.12
N SER A 14 28.87 -52.02 26.60
CA SER A 14 29.33 -50.76 27.22
C SER A 14 28.48 -49.55 26.82
N GLU A 15 27.94 -49.54 25.60
CA GLU A 15 27.07 -48.45 25.13
C GLU A 15 25.72 -48.42 25.86
N TYR A 16 25.16 -49.56 26.24
CA TYR A 16 23.92 -49.61 27.03
C TYR A 16 24.12 -49.19 28.49
N PHE A 17 25.31 -49.39 29.08
CA PHE A 17 25.59 -48.93 30.43
C PHE A 17 25.73 -47.40 30.50
N PHE A 18 26.36 -46.79 29.49
CA PHE A 18 26.41 -45.34 29.35
C PHE A 18 25.07 -44.73 28.91
N LEU A 19 24.25 -45.43 28.12
CA LEU A 19 22.89 -44.98 27.80
C LEU A 19 21.98 -45.02 29.03
N ILE A 20 22.12 -46.02 29.92
CA ILE A 20 21.31 -46.11 31.15
C ILE A 20 21.77 -45.06 32.18
N LEU A 21 23.05 -44.72 32.25
CA LEU A 21 23.53 -43.60 33.08
C LEU A 21 23.17 -42.22 32.50
N ALA A 22 23.11 -42.07 31.18
CA ALA A 22 22.62 -40.86 30.53
C ALA A 22 21.09 -40.72 30.66
N LEU A 23 20.33 -41.82 30.58
CA LEU A 23 18.88 -41.82 30.82
C LEU A 23 18.54 -41.61 32.30
N LEU A 24 19.40 -42.02 33.24
CA LEU A 24 19.23 -41.71 34.67
C LEU A 24 19.65 -40.29 35.03
N MET A 25 20.50 -39.62 34.23
CA MET A 25 20.78 -38.18 34.38
C MET A 25 19.75 -37.27 33.68
N ILE A 26 18.97 -37.78 32.71
CA ILE A 26 17.81 -37.05 32.13
C ILE A 26 16.57 -37.10 33.06
N PHE A 27 16.56 -37.96 34.09
CA PHE A 27 15.52 -37.97 35.13
C PHE A 27 15.90 -37.21 36.41
N SER A 28 17.00 -36.45 36.39
CA SER A 28 17.55 -35.77 37.56
C SER A 28 17.85 -34.29 37.28
N CYS A 29 16.81 -33.52 36.94
CA CYS A 29 16.66 -32.06 37.14
C CYS A 29 15.34 -31.63 36.46
N GLY A 30 14.25 -31.23 37.13
CA GLY A 30 14.01 -30.96 38.54
C GLY A 30 12.83 -31.75 39.10
N SER A 31 12.87 -31.95 40.41
CA SER A 31 11.78 -32.52 41.18
C SER A 31 10.57 -31.57 41.17
N TYR A 32 9.68 -31.71 40.19
CA TYR A 32 8.38 -31.03 40.20
C TYR A 32 7.62 -31.38 41.48
N SER A 33 6.96 -30.40 42.09
CA SER A 33 6.23 -30.58 43.35
C SER A 33 5.11 -31.62 43.22
N ALA A 34 4.67 -32.21 44.34
CA ALA A 34 3.48 -33.09 44.32
C ALA A 34 2.25 -32.37 43.75
N SER A 35 2.12 -31.07 44.02
CA SER A 35 1.06 -30.21 43.50
C SER A 35 1.11 -30.00 41.98
N TYR A 36 2.28 -30.06 41.34
CA TYR A 36 2.40 -30.02 39.87
C TYR A 36 1.65 -31.18 39.22
N LYS A 37 1.96 -32.41 39.67
CA LYS A 37 1.37 -33.64 39.11
C LYS A 37 -0.12 -33.70 39.40
N GLU A 38 -0.50 -33.40 40.64
CA GLU A 38 -1.90 -33.35 41.06
C GLU A 38 -2.70 -32.32 40.24
N ARG A 39 -2.14 -31.12 40.00
CA ARG A 39 -2.77 -30.09 39.16
C ARG A 39 -2.94 -30.55 37.72
N ALA A 40 -1.94 -31.21 37.14
CA ALA A 40 -2.02 -31.73 35.78
C ALA A 40 -3.10 -32.82 35.64
N GLU A 41 -3.14 -33.77 36.59
CA GLU A 41 -4.15 -34.83 36.66
C GLU A 41 -5.55 -34.24 36.82
N LYS A 42 -5.74 -33.34 37.79
CA LYS A 42 -7.01 -32.61 37.96
C LYS A 42 -7.39 -31.82 36.72
N ALA A 43 -6.46 -31.09 36.11
CA ALA A 43 -6.75 -30.33 34.90
C ALA A 43 -7.19 -31.24 33.74
N ALA A 44 -6.65 -32.46 33.62
CA ALA A 44 -7.05 -33.43 32.61
C ALA A 44 -8.44 -34.04 32.88
N GLU A 45 -8.77 -34.33 34.13
CA GLU A 45 -10.02 -35.02 34.51
C GLU A 45 -11.21 -34.09 34.75
N ASN A 46 -10.96 -32.86 35.22
CA ASN A 46 -11.98 -31.99 35.80
C ASN A 46 -13.06 -31.58 34.77
N LYS A 47 -14.33 -31.64 35.17
CA LYS A 47 -15.49 -31.19 34.37
C LYS A 47 -16.03 -29.83 34.82
N GLY A 48 -15.44 -29.21 35.84
CA GLY A 48 -15.80 -27.90 36.36
C GLY A 48 -15.19 -26.73 35.61
N ASP A 49 -15.39 -25.54 36.16
CA ASP A 49 -14.94 -24.26 35.61
C ASP A 49 -13.41 -24.17 35.45
N MET A 50 -12.96 -23.38 34.49
CA MET A 50 -11.55 -23.03 34.29
C MET A 50 -11.15 -21.94 35.30
N VAL A 51 -10.48 -22.33 36.38
CA VAL A 51 -10.07 -21.40 37.45
C VAL A 51 -8.72 -20.76 37.12
N ILE A 52 -8.68 -19.42 37.14
CA ILE A 52 -7.48 -18.63 36.88
C ILE A 52 -7.25 -17.60 37.99
N GLY A 53 -5.99 -17.37 38.37
CA GLY A 53 -5.63 -16.29 39.28
C GLY A 53 -5.43 -14.99 38.51
N ILE A 54 -6.02 -13.90 38.99
CA ILE A 54 -5.80 -12.55 38.47
C ILE A 54 -5.17 -11.73 39.58
N VAL A 55 -3.95 -11.26 39.36
CA VAL A 55 -3.22 -10.47 40.37
C VAL A 55 -2.83 -9.12 39.82
N ASP A 56 -3.45 -8.07 40.35
CA ASP A 56 -3.09 -6.67 40.08
C ASP A 56 -2.37 -6.07 41.31
N SER A 57 -1.93 -4.82 41.17
CA SER A 57 -1.00 -4.17 42.08
C SER A 57 -1.41 -2.72 42.41
N SER A 58 -2.73 -2.47 42.54
CA SER A 58 -3.29 -1.12 42.65
C SER A 58 -4.57 -1.07 43.49
N ILE A 59 -4.69 -0.03 44.31
CA ILE A 59 -5.92 0.39 45.00
C ILE A 59 -6.19 1.86 44.62
N PRO A 60 -7.38 2.22 44.11
CA PRO A 60 -8.57 1.40 43.78
C PRO A 60 -8.39 0.51 42.52
N PRO A 61 -9.39 -0.35 42.17
CA PRO A 61 -9.31 -1.24 41.00
C PRO A 61 -8.98 -0.50 39.71
N THR A 62 -8.08 -1.07 38.91
CA THR A 62 -7.56 -0.43 37.70
C THR A 62 -8.36 -0.80 36.45
N SER A 63 -8.10 -0.04 35.39
CA SER A 63 -8.44 -0.38 34.01
C SER A 63 -8.03 -1.80 33.61
N PHE A 64 -6.92 -2.33 34.12
CA PHE A 64 -6.51 -3.73 33.91
C PHE A 64 -7.56 -4.74 34.38
N VAL A 65 -8.04 -4.59 35.62
CA VAL A 65 -9.08 -5.49 36.18
C VAL A 65 -10.39 -5.36 35.40
N GLN A 66 -10.73 -4.15 34.93
CA GLN A 66 -11.89 -3.92 34.07
C GLN A 66 -11.75 -4.68 32.73
N GLY A 67 -10.58 -4.63 32.10
CA GLY A 67 -10.31 -5.37 30.87
C GLY A 67 -10.43 -6.89 31.05
N VAL A 68 -9.87 -7.42 32.15
CA VAL A 68 -9.98 -8.85 32.51
C VAL A 68 -11.45 -9.25 32.70
N LYS A 69 -12.23 -8.46 33.45
CA LYS A 69 -13.65 -8.74 33.70
C LYS A 69 -14.44 -8.80 32.40
N LEU A 70 -14.26 -7.81 31.52
CA LEU A 70 -14.93 -7.78 30.23
C LEU A 70 -14.60 -9.02 29.38
N ALA A 71 -13.33 -9.43 29.30
CA ALA A 71 -12.93 -10.63 28.56
C ALA A 71 -13.58 -11.91 29.14
N VAL A 72 -13.59 -12.07 30.46
CA VAL A 72 -14.20 -13.21 31.14
C VAL A 72 -15.70 -13.26 30.91
N GLU A 73 -16.39 -12.12 31.03
CA GLU A 73 -17.83 -12.02 30.81
C GLU A 73 -18.20 -12.38 29.38
N GLU A 74 -17.48 -11.87 28.39
CA GLU A 74 -17.71 -12.19 26.99
C GLU A 74 -17.46 -13.67 26.68
N LEU A 75 -16.36 -14.26 27.18
CA LEU A 75 -16.08 -15.69 27.03
C LEU A 75 -17.20 -16.55 27.65
N ASN A 76 -17.65 -16.19 28.85
CA ASN A 76 -18.70 -16.94 29.54
C ASN A 76 -20.07 -16.80 28.86
N LYS A 77 -20.39 -15.64 28.28
CA LYS A 77 -21.60 -15.43 27.47
C LYS A 77 -21.64 -16.35 26.24
N THR A 78 -20.48 -16.74 25.69
CA THR A 78 -20.37 -17.64 24.53
C THR A 78 -20.18 -19.11 24.91
N GLY A 79 -20.46 -19.50 26.16
CA GLY A 79 -20.34 -20.90 26.61
C GLY A 79 -19.00 -21.27 27.25
N GLY A 80 -18.14 -20.27 27.47
CA GLY A 80 -16.84 -20.44 28.11
C GLY A 80 -15.79 -21.09 27.20
N VAL A 81 -14.74 -21.66 27.80
CA VAL A 81 -13.59 -22.26 27.10
C VAL A 81 -13.71 -23.78 27.18
N LEU A 82 -13.74 -24.45 26.02
CA LEU A 82 -14.03 -25.89 25.92
C LEU A 82 -15.35 -26.29 26.63
N GLY A 83 -16.35 -25.41 26.59
CA GLY A 83 -17.66 -25.61 27.23
C GLY A 83 -17.66 -25.48 28.76
N ARG A 84 -16.69 -24.76 29.33
CA ARG A 84 -16.53 -24.52 30.77
C ARG A 84 -16.40 -23.03 31.06
N ALA A 85 -17.12 -22.54 32.08
CA ALA A 85 -17.01 -21.15 32.46
C ALA A 85 -15.59 -20.83 32.96
N VAL A 86 -15.11 -19.63 32.65
CA VAL A 86 -13.87 -19.07 33.18
C VAL A 86 -14.18 -18.41 34.53
N ARG A 87 -13.51 -18.87 35.60
CA ARG A 87 -13.71 -18.38 36.97
C ARG A 87 -12.44 -17.67 37.48
N PRO A 88 -12.36 -16.34 37.40
CA PRO A 88 -11.21 -15.58 37.89
C PRO A 88 -11.24 -15.44 39.43
N LEU A 89 -10.09 -15.66 40.07
CA LEU A 89 -9.84 -15.34 41.47
C LEU A 89 -9.00 -14.06 41.53
N PHE A 90 -9.58 -12.96 42.02
CA PHE A 90 -8.92 -11.66 42.04
C PHE A 90 -8.14 -11.43 43.34
N TYR A 91 -6.88 -11.03 43.18
CA TYR A 91 -5.99 -10.63 44.26
C TYR A 91 -5.31 -9.29 43.94
N ASP A 92 -4.89 -8.61 44.99
CA ASP A 92 -4.14 -7.36 44.91
C ASP A 92 -2.85 -7.52 45.73
N ASP A 93 -1.70 -7.43 45.09
CA ASP A 93 -0.37 -7.57 45.71
C ASP A 93 0.14 -6.27 46.34
N ARG A 94 -0.52 -5.13 46.09
CA ARG A 94 -0.14 -3.79 46.59
C ARG A 94 1.31 -3.41 46.33
N ARG A 95 1.88 -3.85 45.22
CA ARG A 95 3.30 -3.69 44.85
C ARG A 95 4.27 -4.28 45.89
N SER A 96 3.82 -5.19 46.75
CA SER A 96 4.64 -5.79 47.82
C SER A 96 5.10 -7.19 47.44
N ILE A 97 6.41 -7.42 47.43
CA ILE A 97 7.00 -8.74 47.17
C ILE A 97 6.51 -9.76 48.20
N ALA A 98 6.45 -9.39 49.48
CA ALA A 98 6.00 -10.27 50.56
C ALA A 98 4.55 -10.72 50.33
N ARG A 99 3.67 -9.76 50.04
CA ARG A 99 2.26 -10.04 49.75
C ARG A 99 2.08 -10.83 48.47
N GLY A 100 2.86 -10.54 47.42
CA GLY A 100 2.88 -11.31 46.19
C GLY A 100 3.25 -12.77 46.43
N ARG A 101 4.24 -13.05 47.28
CA ARG A 101 4.61 -14.43 47.67
C ARG A 101 3.51 -15.13 48.44
N ASP A 102 2.81 -14.44 49.34
CA ASP A 102 1.67 -15.01 50.07
C ASP A 102 0.55 -15.41 49.10
N ILE A 103 0.20 -14.52 48.16
CA ILE A 103 -0.79 -14.79 47.11
C ILE A 103 -0.36 -15.95 46.22
N ALA A 104 0.91 -15.97 45.78
CA ALA A 104 1.43 -17.05 44.96
C ALA A 104 1.39 -18.41 45.68
N SER A 105 1.70 -18.43 46.98
CA SER A 105 1.57 -19.63 47.83
C SER A 105 0.12 -20.08 47.98
N GLU A 106 -0.83 -19.16 48.15
CA GLU A 106 -2.26 -19.45 48.23
C GLU A 106 -2.79 -20.05 46.93
N LEU A 107 -2.47 -19.42 45.79
CA LEU A 107 -2.84 -19.90 44.45
C LEU A 107 -2.20 -21.26 44.13
N ALA A 108 -0.94 -21.47 44.53
CA ALA A 108 -0.23 -22.73 44.35
C ALA A 108 -0.87 -23.89 45.16
N LYS A 109 -1.37 -23.63 46.37
CA LYS A 109 -2.09 -24.64 47.18
C LYS A 109 -3.43 -25.03 46.56
N ASN A 110 -4.06 -24.14 45.80
CA ASN A 110 -5.30 -24.44 45.10
C ASN A 110 -5.00 -25.14 43.77
N THR A 111 -5.09 -26.47 43.74
CA THR A 111 -4.78 -27.28 42.55
C THR A 111 -5.79 -27.15 41.40
N ASP A 112 -6.89 -26.39 41.56
CA ASP A 112 -7.80 -26.05 40.46
C ASP A 112 -7.28 -24.88 39.61
N VAL A 113 -6.37 -24.04 40.14
CA VAL A 113 -5.87 -22.85 39.42
C VAL A 113 -4.85 -23.27 38.36
N ILE A 114 -5.19 -23.17 37.08
CA ILE A 114 -4.30 -23.63 36.01
C ILE A 114 -3.33 -22.56 35.50
N ALA A 115 -3.68 -21.29 35.71
CA ALA A 115 -2.93 -20.15 35.21
C ALA A 115 -3.08 -18.93 36.12
N VAL A 116 -2.09 -18.05 36.06
CA VAL A 116 -2.09 -16.74 36.71
C VAL A 116 -1.78 -15.67 35.67
N ILE A 117 -2.65 -14.66 35.58
CA ILE A 117 -2.41 -13.45 34.80
C ILE A 117 -2.16 -12.35 35.81
N GLY A 118 -0.94 -11.80 35.83
CA GLY A 118 -0.65 -10.77 36.79
C GLY A 118 0.80 -10.58 37.16
N HIS A 119 0.90 -9.93 38.32
CA HIS A 119 2.01 -9.12 38.78
C HIS A 119 2.53 -8.20 37.66
N ARG A 120 1.98 -6.99 37.61
CA ARG A 120 2.40 -5.97 36.64
C ARG A 120 3.79 -5.41 36.95
N TYR A 121 4.18 -5.35 38.23
CA TYR A 121 5.49 -4.82 38.62
C TYR A 121 6.56 -5.90 38.61
N SER A 122 7.65 -5.64 37.89
CA SER A 122 8.73 -6.61 37.67
C SER A 122 9.29 -7.22 38.95
N ALA A 123 9.60 -6.41 39.97
CA ALA A 123 10.15 -6.92 41.23
C ALA A 123 9.25 -7.97 41.90
N VAL A 124 7.92 -7.77 41.86
CA VAL A 124 6.96 -8.74 42.41
C VAL A 124 6.84 -9.95 41.49
N ALA A 125 6.67 -9.74 40.18
CA ALA A 125 6.52 -10.80 39.18
C ALA A 125 7.72 -11.76 39.17
N ILE A 126 8.94 -11.23 39.19
CA ILE A 126 10.18 -12.00 39.31
C ILE A 126 10.19 -12.77 40.63
N GLY A 127 9.83 -12.11 41.73
CA GLY A 127 9.83 -12.67 43.08
C GLY A 127 8.86 -13.83 43.31
N VAL A 128 7.83 -13.98 42.47
CA VAL A 128 6.83 -15.06 42.55
C VAL A 128 6.89 -16.07 41.41
N SER A 129 7.57 -15.74 40.30
CA SER A 129 7.65 -16.57 39.09
C SER A 129 8.05 -18.02 39.41
N VAL A 130 9.05 -18.21 40.27
CA VAL A 130 9.54 -19.53 40.72
C VAL A 130 8.43 -20.36 41.36
N THR A 131 7.59 -19.75 42.19
CA THR A 131 6.49 -20.46 42.85
C THR A 131 5.50 -21.01 41.81
N TYR A 132 5.15 -20.22 40.79
CA TYR A 132 4.25 -20.69 39.73
C TYR A 132 4.90 -21.74 38.83
N GLU A 133 6.18 -21.56 38.51
CA GLU A 133 6.98 -22.48 37.72
C GLU A 133 7.09 -23.87 38.40
N GLU A 134 7.46 -23.91 39.68
CA GLU A 134 7.60 -25.14 40.47
C GLU A 134 6.27 -25.89 40.66
N ASN A 135 5.14 -25.16 40.64
CA ASN A 135 3.79 -25.70 40.84
C ASN A 135 3.03 -25.94 39.53
N GLY A 136 3.67 -25.76 38.37
CA GLY A 136 3.10 -26.08 37.06
C GLY A 136 1.94 -25.19 36.65
N MET A 137 2.04 -23.90 36.92
CA MET A 137 0.98 -22.93 36.63
C MET A 137 1.44 -21.99 35.53
N VAL A 138 0.66 -21.88 34.44
CA VAL A 138 0.96 -20.92 33.36
C VAL A 138 0.89 -19.51 33.92
N PHE A 139 2.00 -18.79 33.91
CA PHE A 139 2.10 -17.43 34.42
C PHE A 139 2.33 -16.45 33.27
N ILE A 140 1.38 -15.54 33.03
CA ILE A 140 1.50 -14.48 32.01
C ILE A 140 1.57 -13.13 32.72
N SER A 141 2.74 -12.47 32.66
CA SER A 141 2.86 -11.10 33.15
C SER A 141 2.51 -10.07 32.07
N PRO A 142 1.56 -9.16 32.33
CA PRO A 142 1.15 -8.13 31.38
C PRO A 142 1.89 -6.80 31.52
N GLY A 143 2.78 -6.67 32.51
CA GLY A 143 3.50 -5.41 32.78
C GLY A 143 4.97 -5.57 33.12
N SER A 144 5.47 -6.78 33.41
CA SER A 144 6.88 -6.96 33.72
C SER A 144 7.72 -6.99 32.44
N THR A 145 8.55 -5.96 32.28
CA THR A 145 9.45 -5.79 31.12
C THR A 145 10.89 -6.20 31.42
N GLU A 146 11.25 -6.45 32.68
CA GLU A 146 12.61 -6.83 33.06
C GLU A 146 13.01 -8.20 32.50
N GLN A 147 14.27 -8.33 32.10
CA GLN A 147 14.81 -9.53 31.47
C GLN A 147 14.70 -10.76 32.40
N ASP A 148 14.93 -10.58 33.70
CA ASP A 148 15.03 -11.65 34.71
C ASP A 148 13.71 -12.34 35.07
N LEU A 149 12.58 -11.85 34.56
CA LEU A 149 11.28 -12.51 34.71
C LEU A 149 11.31 -13.94 34.16
N ILE A 150 11.90 -14.10 32.98
CA ILE A 150 11.93 -15.37 32.25
C ILE A 150 13.36 -15.88 32.26
N ARG A 151 13.60 -16.92 33.04
CA ARG A 151 14.91 -17.55 33.20
C ARG A 151 15.09 -18.69 32.22
N GLU A 152 16.34 -18.99 31.88
CA GLU A 152 16.68 -20.15 31.07
C GLU A 152 16.11 -21.42 31.71
N GLY A 153 15.37 -22.21 30.91
CA GLY A 153 14.69 -23.42 31.38
C GLY A 153 13.28 -23.21 31.96
N ASN A 154 12.80 -21.97 32.13
CA ASN A 154 11.40 -21.74 32.51
C ASN A 154 10.46 -22.35 31.46
N THR A 155 9.50 -23.15 31.92
CA THR A 155 8.47 -23.83 31.15
C THR A 155 7.15 -23.07 31.19
N PHE A 156 6.73 -22.54 32.33
CA PHE A 156 5.38 -21.99 32.52
C PHE A 156 5.29 -20.46 32.56
N THR A 157 6.43 -19.76 32.55
CA THR A 157 6.48 -18.30 32.66
C THR A 157 6.53 -17.61 31.29
N PHE A 158 5.67 -16.60 31.10
CA PHE A 158 5.48 -15.83 29.86
C PHE A 158 5.23 -14.35 30.17
N ARG A 159 5.41 -13.49 29.16
CA ARG A 159 4.91 -12.11 29.17
C ARG A 159 4.15 -11.81 27.88
N ASN A 160 3.14 -10.94 27.91
CA ASN A 160 2.48 -10.43 26.69
C ASN A 160 2.76 -8.94 26.44
N ILE A 161 3.86 -8.43 26.98
CA ILE A 161 4.39 -7.07 26.77
C ILE A 161 5.85 -7.15 26.27
N PRO A 162 6.34 -6.21 25.44
CA PRO A 162 7.74 -6.19 25.04
C PRO A 162 8.68 -6.14 26.24
N ASP A 163 9.90 -6.67 26.07
CA ASP A 163 10.93 -6.56 27.10
C ASP A 163 11.57 -5.16 27.11
N GLN A 164 12.35 -4.88 28.14
CA GLN A 164 13.03 -3.59 28.30
C GLN A 164 13.99 -3.26 27.16
N ALA A 165 14.57 -4.25 26.50
CA ALA A 165 15.50 -4.01 25.40
C ALA A 165 14.75 -3.46 24.19
N ASP A 166 13.61 -4.08 23.85
CA ASP A 166 12.73 -3.62 22.77
C ASP A 166 12.18 -2.22 23.07
N SER A 167 11.73 -1.96 24.31
CA SER A 167 11.20 -0.65 24.73
C SER A 167 12.24 0.47 24.71
N ALA A 168 13.44 0.23 25.27
CA ALA A 168 14.51 1.22 25.30
C ALA A 168 15.03 1.56 23.89
N LYS A 169 15.17 0.55 23.03
CA LYS A 169 15.54 0.75 21.63
C LYS A 169 14.51 1.62 20.91
N ALA A 170 13.22 1.32 21.05
CA ALA A 170 12.17 2.12 20.44
C ALA A 170 12.19 3.58 20.90
N ALA A 171 12.41 3.84 22.19
CA ALA A 171 12.53 5.20 22.72
C ALA A 171 13.74 5.95 22.16
N ALA A 172 14.90 5.29 22.02
CA ALA A 172 16.10 5.89 21.44
C ALA A 172 15.93 6.19 19.93
N GLU A 173 15.32 5.26 19.18
CA GLU A 173 14.99 5.48 17.77
C GLU A 173 13.99 6.63 17.60
N PHE A 174 12.97 6.72 18.46
CA PHE A 174 12.05 7.85 18.49
C PHE A 174 12.80 9.16 18.72
N ALA A 175 13.72 9.19 19.69
CA ALA A 175 14.50 10.38 19.98
C ALA A 175 15.36 10.82 18.79
N SER A 176 16.05 9.87 18.15
CA SER A 176 16.86 10.12 16.95
C SER A 176 16.01 10.65 15.79
N ARG A 177 14.84 10.06 15.53
CA ARG A 177 13.94 10.50 14.45
C ARG A 177 13.39 11.91 14.67
N ASN A 178 13.20 12.31 15.93
CA ASN A 178 12.75 13.66 16.29
C ASN A 178 13.90 14.68 16.35
N GLY A 179 15.12 14.27 15.97
CA GLY A 179 16.25 15.17 15.81
C GLY A 179 16.95 15.58 17.11
N TYR A 180 16.62 14.97 18.25
CA TYR A 180 17.32 15.23 19.51
C TYR A 180 18.78 14.79 19.40
N LYS A 181 19.70 15.67 19.79
CA LYS A 181 21.14 15.45 19.69
C LYS A 181 21.81 15.35 21.05
N LYS A 182 21.23 15.95 22.09
CA LYS A 182 21.80 16.01 23.44
C LYS A 182 20.73 15.66 24.47
N MET A 183 20.87 14.54 25.16
CA MET A 183 19.83 14.07 26.08
C MET A 183 20.34 13.92 27.51
N LEU A 184 19.53 14.40 28.45
CA LEU A 184 19.68 14.13 29.88
C LEU A 184 18.86 12.88 30.23
N ILE A 185 19.44 11.98 31.01
CA ILE A 185 18.74 10.80 31.51
C ILE A 185 18.42 11.01 32.99
N ILE A 186 17.15 10.84 33.35
CA ILE A 186 16.71 10.84 34.75
C ILE A 186 16.00 9.51 35.04
N TYR A 187 16.35 8.84 36.13
CA TYR A 187 15.74 7.57 36.48
C TYR A 187 15.48 7.41 37.98
N ASP A 188 14.53 6.55 38.32
CA ASP A 188 14.31 6.09 39.68
C ASP A 188 15.29 4.95 40.01
N ARG A 189 16.01 5.08 41.15
CA ARG A 189 17.05 4.14 41.57
C ARG A 189 16.51 2.85 42.20
N GLU A 190 15.23 2.78 42.52
CA GLU A 190 14.62 1.69 43.29
C GLU A 190 13.78 0.75 42.43
N THR A 191 13.55 1.13 41.18
CA THR A 191 12.72 0.40 40.23
C THR A 191 13.50 -0.02 39.00
N SER A 192 12.78 -0.65 38.06
CA SER A 192 13.27 -1.06 36.75
C SER A 192 13.80 0.12 35.90
N GLY A 193 13.55 1.36 36.33
CA GLY A 193 13.91 2.61 35.66
C GLY A 193 15.41 2.76 35.40
N LYS A 194 16.27 2.37 36.35
CA LYS A 194 17.73 2.41 36.15
C LYS A 194 18.17 1.53 34.98
N ARG A 195 17.70 0.29 34.93
CA ARG A 195 18.09 -0.65 33.87
C ARG A 195 17.58 -0.18 32.50
N LEU A 196 16.36 0.34 32.45
CA LEU A 196 15.80 0.94 31.24
C LEU A 196 16.66 2.12 30.75
N ALA A 197 17.10 3.00 31.67
CA ALA A 197 17.98 4.12 31.38
C ALA A 197 19.36 3.68 30.85
N GLU A 198 19.98 2.66 31.45
CA GLU A 198 21.26 2.09 30.97
C GLU A 198 21.14 1.57 29.52
N ILE A 199 20.07 0.83 29.22
CA ILE A 199 19.85 0.28 27.86
C ILE A 199 19.53 1.41 26.88
N PHE A 200 18.70 2.38 27.27
CA PHE A 200 18.41 3.56 26.46
C PHE A 200 19.69 4.33 26.12
N GLN A 201 20.55 4.57 27.11
CA GLN A 201 21.84 5.25 26.91
C GLN A 201 22.68 4.56 25.83
N GLY A 202 22.81 3.22 25.89
CA GLY A 202 23.55 2.45 24.89
C GLY A 202 23.00 2.68 23.48
N ASN A 203 21.69 2.47 23.31
CA ASN A 203 21.02 2.65 22.02
C ASN A 203 21.08 4.11 21.52
N ALA A 204 20.96 5.09 22.40
CA ALA A 204 21.03 6.51 22.06
C ALA A 204 22.43 6.88 21.53
N ARG A 205 23.49 6.40 22.18
CA ARG A 205 24.88 6.59 21.71
C ARG A 205 25.12 5.95 20.35
N ASP A 206 24.62 4.73 20.14
CA ASP A 206 24.73 4.02 18.86
C ASP A 206 24.02 4.79 17.71
N LEU A 207 22.98 5.57 18.03
CA LEU A 207 22.24 6.43 17.11
C LEU A 207 22.83 7.85 17.00
N GLY A 208 23.99 8.12 17.61
CA GLY A 208 24.66 9.42 17.55
C GLY A 208 24.05 10.51 18.42
N ILE A 209 23.30 10.13 19.46
CA ILE A 209 22.79 11.05 20.49
C ILE A 209 23.82 11.13 21.62
N GLU A 210 24.23 12.35 21.96
CA GLU A 210 25.10 12.64 23.10
C GLU A 210 24.28 12.58 24.39
N ILE A 211 24.69 11.77 25.37
CA ILE A 211 24.10 11.82 26.72
C ILE A 211 24.88 12.84 27.55
N THR A 212 24.23 13.94 27.92
CA THR A 212 24.87 15.08 28.62
C THR A 212 25.22 14.73 30.05
N ASP A 213 24.31 14.05 30.75
CA ASP A 213 24.49 13.60 32.11
C ASP A 213 23.44 12.53 32.50
N GLU A 214 23.62 11.95 33.68
CA GLU A 214 22.68 11.04 34.32
C GLU A 214 22.31 11.53 35.73
N ARG A 215 21.03 11.48 36.06
CA ARG A 215 20.50 11.85 37.37
C ARG A 215 19.57 10.77 37.90
N SER A 216 19.54 10.62 39.22
CA SER A 216 18.68 9.65 39.88
C SER A 216 17.90 10.26 41.03
N TYR A 217 16.72 9.73 41.29
CA TYR A 217 15.89 10.09 42.44
C TYR A 217 15.30 8.83 43.12
N SER A 218 14.74 8.98 44.33
CA SER A 218 14.05 7.90 45.05
C SER A 218 12.54 7.90 44.80
N GLU A 219 11.87 6.74 44.82
CA GLU A 219 10.41 6.67 44.68
C GLU A 219 9.69 7.44 45.81
N TRP A 220 10.20 7.40 47.05
CA TRP A 220 9.61 8.15 48.17
C TRP A 220 9.89 9.66 48.15
N GLU A 221 10.70 10.14 47.20
CA GLU A 221 11.06 11.55 47.11
C GLU A 221 9.86 12.39 46.67
N SER A 222 9.66 13.51 47.36
CA SER A 222 8.53 14.42 47.15
C SER A 222 8.96 15.87 46.88
N ASP A 223 10.23 16.19 47.08
CA ASP A 223 10.82 17.50 46.82
C ASP A 223 12.02 17.31 45.89
N PHE A 224 11.90 17.82 44.66
CA PHE A 224 12.93 17.68 43.62
C PHE A 224 13.67 18.99 43.36
N LYS A 225 13.47 20.05 44.17
CA LYS A 225 13.98 21.40 43.88
C LYS A 225 15.49 21.44 43.68
N LEU A 226 16.24 20.75 44.52
CA LEU A 226 17.71 20.71 44.42
C LEU A 226 18.16 20.01 43.13
N LEU A 227 17.53 18.89 42.80
CA LEU A 227 17.80 18.16 41.57
C LEU A 227 17.46 19.01 40.33
N VAL A 228 16.30 19.67 40.33
CA VAL A 228 15.86 20.49 39.21
C VAL A 228 16.68 21.77 39.07
N SER A 229 17.09 22.41 40.17
CA SER A 229 17.99 23.58 40.14
C SER A 229 19.33 23.22 39.48
N ASP A 230 19.91 22.08 39.87
CA ASP A 230 21.15 21.57 39.27
C ASP A 230 20.99 21.34 37.75
N ILE A 231 19.89 20.70 37.33
CA ILE A 231 19.61 20.45 35.91
C ILE A 231 19.50 21.76 35.11
N ILE A 232 18.77 22.74 35.62
CA ILE A 232 18.56 24.03 34.92
C ILE A 232 19.86 24.84 34.83
N GLU A 233 20.68 24.82 35.87
CA GLU A 233 21.94 25.56 35.92
C GLU A 233 23.03 24.92 35.06
N ASN A 234 23.15 23.59 35.09
CA ASN A 234 24.35 22.89 34.62
C ASN A 234 24.15 22.05 33.35
N ASP A 235 22.93 21.66 32.98
CA ASP A 235 22.68 20.80 31.82
C ASP A 235 22.19 21.60 30.58
N LYS A 236 22.53 21.12 29.37
CA LYS A 236 22.20 21.73 28.07
C LYS A 236 21.56 20.74 27.10
N ALA A 237 20.90 19.70 27.62
CA ALA A 237 20.15 18.75 26.83
C ALA A 237 19.00 19.44 26.07
N ASP A 238 18.73 18.96 24.87
CA ASP A 238 17.57 19.33 24.05
C ASP A 238 16.35 18.43 24.33
N ALA A 239 16.50 17.32 25.05
CA ALA A 239 15.42 16.49 25.57
C ALA A 239 15.82 15.68 26.83
N ILE A 240 14.84 15.20 27.59
CA ILE A 240 15.02 14.36 28.77
C ILE A 240 14.43 12.98 28.50
N PHE A 241 15.18 11.91 28.79
CA PHE A 241 14.61 10.58 28.97
C PHE A 241 14.33 10.33 30.45
N LEU A 242 13.09 9.95 30.79
CA LEU A 242 12.63 9.73 32.15
C LEU A 242 12.24 8.27 32.39
N GLY A 243 13.15 7.51 33.02
CA GLY A 243 12.92 6.14 33.49
C GLY A 243 12.31 6.12 34.89
N GLY A 244 11.04 6.50 35.02
CA GLY A 244 10.37 6.66 36.32
C GLY A 244 8.98 6.03 36.40
N ILE A 245 8.44 5.93 37.62
CA ILE A 245 7.10 5.40 37.91
C ILE A 245 6.20 6.45 38.58
N LEU A 246 4.88 6.30 38.43
CA LEU A 246 3.87 7.12 39.10
C LEU A 246 3.66 6.71 40.58
N PRO A 247 3.45 7.67 41.50
CA PRO A 247 3.23 9.11 41.23
C PRO A 247 4.51 9.98 41.18
N SER A 248 5.68 9.45 41.56
CA SER A 248 6.90 10.25 41.79
C SER A 248 7.47 10.87 40.52
N ALA A 249 7.42 10.16 39.39
CA ALA A 249 7.79 10.71 38.09
C ALA A 249 6.92 11.91 37.69
N ALA A 250 5.61 11.88 37.99
CA ALA A 250 4.72 13.00 37.70
C ALA A 250 5.01 14.20 38.60
N ARG A 251 5.41 13.99 39.86
CA ARG A 251 5.90 15.08 40.73
C ARG A 251 7.18 15.71 40.20
N LEU A 252 8.11 14.91 39.68
CA LEU A 252 9.33 15.42 39.04
C LEU A 252 9.02 16.21 37.77
N ILE A 253 8.15 15.70 36.88
CA ILE A 253 7.69 16.42 35.68
C ILE A 253 7.09 17.76 36.07
N LYS A 254 6.28 17.78 37.14
CA LYS A 254 5.69 19.00 37.67
C LYS A 254 6.74 19.99 38.14
N GLU A 255 7.69 19.58 38.97
CA GLU A 255 8.75 20.46 39.48
C GLU A 255 9.64 21.00 38.36
N LEU A 256 10.05 20.15 37.39
CA LEU A 256 10.82 20.57 36.20
C LEU A 256 10.12 21.72 35.46
N ARG A 257 8.83 21.58 35.21
CA ARG A 257 8.03 22.54 34.43
C ARG A 257 7.69 23.79 35.22
N ASP A 258 7.36 23.64 36.50
CA ASP A 258 7.09 24.77 37.41
C ASP A 258 8.34 25.64 37.61
N MET A 259 9.54 25.05 37.51
CA MET A 259 10.83 25.76 37.54
C MET A 259 11.32 26.24 36.16
N GLY A 260 10.54 26.07 35.09
CA GLY A 260 10.82 26.64 33.76
C GLY A 260 11.60 25.75 32.78
N CYS A 261 11.82 24.48 33.09
CA CYS A 261 12.41 23.53 32.14
C CYS A 261 11.40 23.22 31.02
N ALA A 262 11.69 23.66 29.78
CA ALA A 262 10.79 23.55 28.64
C ALA A 262 11.12 22.41 27.67
N VAL A 263 12.21 21.66 27.90
CA VAL A 263 12.65 20.62 26.98
C VAL A 263 11.65 19.44 26.96
N PRO A 264 11.47 18.75 25.82
CA PRO A 264 10.65 17.55 25.72
C PRO A 264 11.10 16.48 26.74
N ILE A 265 10.12 15.79 27.34
CA ILE A 265 10.35 14.66 28.24
C ILE A 265 9.80 13.42 27.54
N ILE A 266 10.62 12.37 27.41
CA ILE A 266 10.23 11.06 26.89
C ILE A 266 10.24 10.08 28.07
N GLY A 267 9.07 9.62 28.47
CA GLY A 267 8.89 8.63 29.53
C GLY A 267 8.54 7.24 29.01
N SER A 268 8.47 6.29 29.95
CA SER A 268 8.12 4.90 29.68
C SER A 268 6.62 4.65 29.67
N GLU A 269 6.23 3.42 29.33
CA GLU A 269 4.86 2.91 29.41
C GLU A 269 4.23 3.02 30.80
N LEU A 270 5.06 3.13 31.85
CA LEU A 270 4.59 3.30 33.23
C LEU A 270 3.93 4.66 33.48
N LEU A 271 4.12 5.63 32.59
CA LEU A 271 3.46 6.93 32.64
C LEU A 271 2.10 6.95 31.90
N ASP A 272 1.73 5.88 31.19
CA ASP A 272 0.48 5.78 30.40
C ASP A 272 -0.72 5.51 31.33
N SER A 273 -1.06 6.50 32.15
CA SER A 273 -2.11 6.45 33.15
C SER A 273 -2.68 7.83 33.43
N GLN A 274 -3.97 7.89 33.78
CA GLN A 274 -4.66 9.11 34.21
C GLN A 274 -4.06 9.72 35.51
N GLU A 275 -3.32 8.92 36.28
CA GLU A 275 -2.59 9.39 37.47
C GLU A 275 -1.52 10.42 37.10
N LEU A 276 -0.95 10.38 35.87
CA LEU A 276 -0.03 11.41 35.39
C LEU A 276 -0.68 12.79 35.43
N PHE A 277 -1.90 12.91 34.90
CA PHE A 277 -2.64 14.18 34.91
C PHE A 277 -3.08 14.60 36.31
N SER A 278 -3.46 13.62 37.14
CA SER A 278 -3.92 13.87 38.52
C SER A 278 -2.82 14.48 39.39
N VAL A 279 -1.56 14.13 39.12
CA VAL A 279 -0.39 14.61 39.90
C VAL A 279 0.28 15.80 39.23
N ALA A 280 0.60 15.73 37.93
CA ALA A 280 1.35 16.79 37.24
C ALA A 280 0.45 17.93 36.73
N GLY A 281 -0.86 17.70 36.55
CA GLY A 281 -1.79 18.70 36.02
C GLY A 281 -1.34 19.22 34.65
N LYS A 282 -1.41 20.55 34.45
CA LYS A 282 -0.95 21.20 33.21
C LYS A 282 0.54 21.02 32.95
N SER A 283 1.34 20.76 33.98
CA SER A 283 2.78 20.53 33.84
C SER A 283 3.10 19.24 33.09
N ALA A 284 2.14 18.32 32.94
CA ALA A 284 2.29 17.16 32.07
C ALA A 284 2.40 17.52 30.57
N GLU A 285 1.98 18.73 30.17
CA GLU A 285 1.92 19.16 28.77
C GLU A 285 3.24 18.92 28.03
N GLY A 286 3.12 18.34 26.84
CA GLY A 286 4.24 18.04 25.97
C GLY A 286 5.06 16.80 26.34
N THR A 287 4.77 16.14 27.47
CA THR A 287 5.41 14.86 27.84
C THR A 287 5.03 13.79 26.82
N VAL A 288 6.02 13.09 26.31
CA VAL A 288 5.88 11.97 25.38
C VAL A 288 6.07 10.67 26.15
N LEU A 289 5.34 9.63 25.79
CA LEU A 289 5.56 8.27 26.27
C LEU A 289 5.26 7.26 25.17
N PHE A 290 5.73 6.03 25.35
CA PHE A 290 5.37 4.92 24.48
C PHE A 290 4.33 3.99 25.11
N THR A 291 3.58 3.30 24.27
CA THR A 291 2.39 2.54 24.63
C THR A 291 2.26 1.31 23.72
N VAL A 292 1.63 0.24 24.18
CA VAL A 292 1.42 -1.00 23.38
C VAL A 292 -0.03 -1.14 22.88
N PHE A 293 -0.83 -0.10 23.04
CA PHE A 293 -2.23 -0.10 22.64
C PHE A 293 -2.65 1.25 22.04
N ASP A 294 -3.28 1.19 20.86
CA ASP A 294 -4.00 2.30 20.25
C ASP A 294 -5.50 1.93 20.12
N PRO A 295 -6.42 2.61 20.83
CA PRO A 295 -7.85 2.34 20.74
C PRO A 295 -8.44 2.72 19.37
N LYS A 296 -7.67 3.42 18.52
CA LYS A 296 -8.05 3.77 17.15
C LYS A 296 -7.44 2.83 16.11
N LEU A 297 -6.85 1.71 16.53
CA LEU A 297 -6.50 0.64 15.60
C LEU A 297 -7.76 0.19 14.87
N THR A 298 -7.60 -0.03 13.58
CA THR A 298 -8.68 -0.41 12.68
C THR A 298 -9.03 -1.89 12.76
N SER A 299 -8.29 -2.71 13.52
CA SER A 299 -8.64 -4.12 13.68
C SER A 299 -10.06 -4.29 14.25
N PRO A 300 -10.89 -5.20 13.69
CA PRO A 300 -12.23 -5.46 14.19
C PRO A 300 -12.24 -5.80 15.69
N PHE A 301 -11.28 -6.62 16.14
CA PHE A 301 -11.15 -7.00 17.56
C PHE A 301 -10.95 -5.77 18.45
N THR A 302 -10.07 -4.85 18.06
CA THR A 302 -9.81 -3.63 18.82
C THR A 302 -11.03 -2.71 18.84
N ARG A 303 -11.71 -2.52 17.70
CA ARG A 303 -12.90 -1.66 17.63
C ARG A 303 -14.06 -2.21 18.46
N GLU A 304 -14.27 -3.52 18.43
CA GLU A 304 -15.29 -4.17 19.25
C GLU A 304 -14.96 -4.05 20.74
N PHE A 305 -13.72 -4.34 21.14
CA PHE A 305 -13.27 -4.14 22.51
C PHE A 305 -13.46 -2.70 22.98
N VAL A 306 -13.01 -1.71 22.21
CA VAL A 306 -13.13 -0.28 22.56
C VAL A 306 -14.60 0.12 22.73
N LYS A 307 -15.46 -0.35 21.82
CA LYS A 307 -16.91 -0.12 21.90
C LYS A 307 -17.50 -0.74 23.17
N ASN A 308 -17.24 -2.02 23.43
CA ASN A 308 -17.80 -2.75 24.56
C ASN A 308 -17.27 -2.20 25.90
N PHE A 309 -15.98 -1.92 25.97
CA PHE A 309 -15.35 -1.34 27.15
C PHE A 309 -15.92 0.05 27.46
N LYS A 310 -16.09 0.90 26.45
CA LYS A 310 -16.69 2.23 26.62
C LYS A 310 -18.16 2.16 27.03
N ALA A 311 -18.91 1.18 26.50
CA ALA A 311 -20.29 0.95 26.88
C ALA A 311 -20.42 0.50 28.35
N GLU A 312 -19.51 -0.36 28.82
CA GLU A 312 -19.54 -0.90 30.18
C GLU A 312 -18.99 0.08 31.22
N TYR A 313 -17.89 0.77 30.93
CA TYR A 313 -17.15 1.57 31.93
C TYR A 313 -17.21 3.09 31.71
N GLY A 314 -17.81 3.55 30.61
CA GLY A 314 -18.01 4.99 30.33
C GLY A 314 -16.74 5.78 30.00
N VAL A 315 -15.59 5.11 29.88
CA VAL A 315 -14.29 5.69 29.56
C VAL A 315 -13.62 4.92 28.43
N GLU A 316 -12.71 5.55 27.69
CA GLU A 316 -11.91 4.82 26.69
C GLU A 316 -10.89 3.92 27.39
N PRO A 317 -10.65 2.70 26.88
CA PRO A 317 -9.67 1.80 27.45
C PRO A 317 -8.26 2.36 27.28
N ASP A 318 -7.43 2.19 28.30
CA ASP A 318 -5.99 2.42 28.24
C ASP A 318 -5.23 1.13 27.91
N THR A 319 -3.90 1.22 27.90
CA THR A 319 -3.01 0.06 27.71
C THR A 319 -3.26 -1.06 28.69
N TRP A 320 -3.58 -0.73 29.94
CA TRP A 320 -3.70 -1.71 31.01
C TRP A 320 -5.02 -2.48 30.88
N ALA A 321 -6.12 -1.81 30.54
CA ALA A 321 -7.36 -2.46 30.14
C ALA A 321 -7.15 -3.41 28.97
N ALA A 322 -6.48 -2.93 27.91
CA ALA A 322 -6.21 -3.75 26.74
C ALA A 322 -5.32 -4.96 27.06
N GLN A 323 -4.26 -4.79 27.85
CA GLN A 323 -3.37 -5.89 28.24
C GLN A 323 -4.07 -6.94 29.11
N GLY A 324 -4.94 -6.53 30.04
CA GLY A 324 -5.71 -7.45 30.87
C GLY A 324 -6.70 -8.27 30.06
N TYR A 325 -7.43 -7.60 29.15
CA TYR A 325 -8.36 -8.28 28.25
C TYR A 325 -7.62 -9.25 27.31
N ASP A 326 -6.54 -8.78 26.68
CA ASP A 326 -5.77 -9.57 25.71
C ASP A 326 -5.10 -10.78 26.34
N ALA A 327 -4.59 -10.66 27.59
CA ALA A 327 -3.99 -11.78 28.30
C ALA A 327 -5.01 -12.91 28.59
N VAL A 328 -6.25 -12.57 28.95
CA VAL A 328 -7.33 -13.55 29.16
C VAL A 328 -7.70 -14.22 27.85
N ARG A 329 -7.86 -13.43 26.77
CA ARG A 329 -8.17 -13.96 25.43
C ARG A 329 -7.06 -14.86 24.89
N LEU A 330 -5.80 -14.48 25.08
CA LEU A 330 -4.63 -15.28 24.70
C LEU A 330 -4.62 -16.62 25.46
N LEU A 331 -4.85 -16.60 26.77
CA LEU A 331 -4.92 -17.82 27.57
C LEU A 331 -6.08 -18.72 27.10
N ALA A 332 -7.28 -18.17 26.92
CA ALA A 332 -8.44 -18.90 26.41
C ALA A 332 -8.14 -19.55 25.05
N TYR A 333 -7.58 -18.78 24.12
CA TYR A 333 -7.19 -19.27 22.80
C TYR A 333 -6.19 -20.42 22.88
N SER A 334 -5.17 -20.34 23.74
CA SER A 334 -4.19 -21.41 23.90
C SER A 334 -4.79 -22.70 24.47
N VAL A 335 -5.79 -22.60 25.35
CA VAL A 335 -6.56 -23.75 25.85
C VAL A 335 -7.40 -24.37 24.74
N GLU A 336 -8.11 -23.57 23.94
CA GLU A 336 -8.91 -24.05 22.81
C GLU A 336 -8.04 -24.72 21.76
N LYS A 337 -6.91 -24.10 21.42
CA LYS A 337 -6.00 -24.58 20.39
C LYS A 337 -5.30 -25.88 20.78
N SER A 338 -4.96 -26.03 22.06
CA SER A 338 -4.40 -27.27 22.59
C SER A 338 -5.46 -28.37 22.80
N GLY A 339 -6.75 -27.99 22.82
CA GLY A 339 -7.84 -28.87 23.25
C GLY A 339 -7.70 -29.32 24.71
N SER A 340 -6.92 -28.62 25.53
CA SER A 340 -6.51 -29.07 26.86
C SER A 340 -6.38 -27.93 27.85
N ARG A 341 -6.88 -28.15 29.07
CA ARG A 341 -6.68 -27.25 30.22
C ARG A 341 -5.43 -27.59 31.03
N VAL A 342 -4.66 -28.61 30.62
CA VAL A 342 -3.45 -29.03 31.33
C VAL A 342 -2.35 -27.98 31.09
N PRO A 343 -1.76 -27.38 32.13
CA PRO A 343 -0.81 -26.28 32.00
C PRO A 343 0.34 -26.50 31.02
N ILE A 344 0.89 -27.72 30.94
CA ILE A 344 2.02 -28.02 30.03
C ILE A 344 1.61 -27.95 28.55
N ASN A 345 0.36 -28.31 28.24
CA ASN A 345 -0.18 -28.23 26.88
C ASN A 345 -0.44 -26.78 26.48
N ILE A 346 -0.94 -25.98 27.42
CA ILE A 346 -1.13 -24.53 27.26
C ILE A 346 0.23 -23.85 27.02
N SER A 347 1.22 -24.13 27.86
CA SER A 347 2.59 -23.59 27.73
C SER A 347 3.21 -23.96 26.37
N THR A 348 3.15 -25.25 26.00
CA THR A 348 3.67 -25.73 24.71
C THR A 348 2.99 -25.02 23.54
N THR A 349 1.67 -24.81 23.64
CA THR A 349 0.89 -24.11 22.62
C THR A 349 1.29 -22.65 22.49
N LEU A 350 1.50 -21.94 23.61
CA LEU A 350 1.98 -20.56 23.60
C LEU A 350 3.36 -20.46 22.92
N ARG A 351 4.31 -21.35 23.25
CA ARG A 351 5.66 -21.34 22.63
C ARG A 351 5.66 -21.69 21.15
N LEU A 352 4.72 -22.51 20.70
CA LEU A 352 4.55 -22.89 19.29
C LEU A 352 3.60 -21.96 18.52
N LEU A 353 3.01 -20.96 19.20
CA LEU A 353 2.08 -20.04 18.59
C LEU A 353 2.81 -19.10 17.63
N LYS A 354 2.72 -19.42 16.34
CA LYS A 354 3.39 -18.66 15.26
C LYS A 354 2.96 -17.21 15.16
N LYS A 355 1.72 -16.90 15.55
CA LYS A 355 1.14 -15.55 15.49
C LYS A 355 -0.10 -15.52 16.38
N TRP A 356 -0.13 -14.60 17.33
CA TRP A 356 -1.33 -14.17 18.03
C TRP A 356 -1.85 -12.89 17.39
N GLU A 357 -3.16 -12.79 17.26
CA GLU A 357 -3.83 -11.60 16.76
C GLU A 357 -4.86 -11.19 17.80
N GLY A 358 -4.47 -10.21 18.61
CA GLY A 358 -5.23 -9.73 19.74
C GLY A 358 -5.60 -8.26 19.62
N ILE A 359 -6.27 -7.73 20.63
CA ILE A 359 -6.72 -6.32 20.63
C ILE A 359 -5.56 -5.34 20.80
N THR A 360 -4.40 -5.83 21.25
CA THR A 360 -3.14 -5.08 21.38
C THR A 360 -2.24 -5.23 20.15
N GLY A 361 -2.80 -5.69 19.03
CA GLY A 361 -2.09 -5.97 17.79
C GLY A 361 -1.55 -7.39 17.71
N SER A 362 -0.73 -7.64 16.70
CA SER A 362 -0.15 -8.96 16.47
C SER A 362 1.24 -9.12 17.08
N TYR A 363 1.53 -10.30 17.60
CA TYR A 363 2.85 -10.68 18.11
C TYR A 363 3.00 -12.20 18.15
N SER A 364 4.22 -12.67 18.34
CA SER A 364 4.56 -14.09 18.45
C SER A 364 5.38 -14.34 19.70
N PHE A 365 5.29 -15.55 20.25
CA PHE A 365 6.15 -15.97 21.35
C PHE A 365 7.48 -16.51 20.84
N LYS A 366 8.56 -16.10 21.51
CA LYS A 366 9.88 -16.71 21.40
C LYS A 366 9.87 -18.05 22.18
N GLN A 367 10.81 -18.93 21.85
CA GLN A 367 10.97 -20.23 22.51
C GLN A 367 11.19 -20.12 24.03
N ASP A 368 11.70 -18.99 24.51
CA ASP A 368 11.95 -18.71 25.94
C ASP A 368 10.69 -18.25 26.69
N GLY A 369 9.64 -17.78 26.00
CA GLY A 369 8.40 -17.25 26.60
C GLY A 369 8.29 -15.71 26.55
N ASN A 370 9.31 -15.03 26.03
CA ASN A 370 9.23 -13.62 25.64
C ASN A 370 8.42 -13.46 24.34
N ILE A 371 8.10 -12.23 23.96
CA ILE A 371 7.39 -11.94 22.70
C ILE A 371 8.26 -11.19 21.69
N THR A 372 7.83 -11.18 20.44
CA THR A 372 8.38 -10.36 19.36
C THR A 372 7.27 -9.91 18.41
N GLY A 373 7.51 -8.84 17.66
CA GLY A 373 6.58 -8.29 16.67
C GLY A 373 5.49 -7.37 17.22
N LYS A 374 5.34 -7.24 18.54
CA LYS A 374 4.31 -6.36 19.12
C LYS A 374 4.57 -4.90 18.77
N SER A 375 3.50 -4.18 18.46
CA SER A 375 3.59 -2.76 18.17
C SER A 375 3.71 -1.91 19.43
N LEU A 376 4.55 -0.88 19.32
CA LEU A 376 4.82 0.22 20.22
C LEU A 376 4.45 1.47 19.45
N PHE A 377 3.61 2.29 20.07
CA PHE A 377 3.14 3.57 19.58
C PHE A 377 3.63 4.67 20.52
N PHE A 378 3.65 5.91 20.07
CA PHE A 378 4.01 7.06 20.90
C PHE A 378 2.80 7.97 21.09
N LYS A 379 2.62 8.47 22.31
CA LYS A 379 1.60 9.44 22.69
C LYS A 379 2.28 10.67 23.28
N LYS A 380 1.69 11.84 23.06
CA LYS A 380 2.06 13.11 23.69
C LYS A 380 0.91 13.64 24.50
N VAL A 381 1.21 14.18 25.67
CA VAL A 381 0.24 14.94 26.44
C VAL A 381 -0.04 16.26 25.73
N ARG A 382 -1.30 16.48 25.35
CA ARG A 382 -1.82 17.72 24.81
C ARG A 382 -3.17 18.06 25.41
N ASN A 383 -3.29 19.26 25.96
CA ASN A 383 -4.52 19.78 26.58
C ASN A 383 -5.11 18.80 27.61
N GLY A 384 -4.24 18.19 28.44
CA GLY A 384 -4.66 17.24 29.47
C GLY A 384 -5.16 15.89 28.96
N ASN A 385 -4.85 15.54 27.70
CA ASN A 385 -5.18 14.24 27.10
C ASN A 385 -3.96 13.63 26.41
N PHE A 386 -3.97 12.31 26.19
CA PHE A 386 -2.98 11.65 25.34
C PHE A 386 -3.38 11.73 23.86
N GLU A 387 -2.50 12.28 23.02
CA GLU A 387 -2.62 12.33 21.56
C GLU A 387 -1.52 11.48 20.92
N PHE A 388 -1.86 10.54 20.05
CA PHE A 388 -0.87 9.68 19.37
C PHE A 388 -0.03 10.49 18.36
N LEU A 389 1.29 10.35 18.44
CA LEU A 389 2.26 11.07 17.61
C LEU A 389 2.57 10.39 16.27
N GLU A 390 2.45 9.07 16.21
CA GLU A 390 2.92 8.26 15.09
C GLU A 390 1.78 7.43 14.48
N ARG A 391 0.83 8.08 13.80
CA ARG A 391 -0.01 7.38 12.80
C ARG A 391 0.76 7.08 11.51
N GLU A 392 1.98 7.59 11.39
CA GLU A 392 2.89 7.22 10.32
C GLU A 392 3.70 5.98 10.73
N LEU A 393 3.23 4.87 10.18
CA LEU A 393 3.73 3.51 10.36
C LEU A 393 5.27 3.41 10.23
N ARG A 394 5.82 2.45 10.97
CA ARG A 394 7.24 2.15 11.15
C ARG A 394 8.04 2.10 9.84
N THR A 395 9.28 2.58 9.88
CA THR A 395 10.26 2.55 8.78
C THR A 395 10.88 1.17 8.53
N ASN A 396 10.61 0.17 9.39
CA ASN A 396 11.01 -1.23 9.20
C ASN A 396 9.80 -2.16 9.24
N ILE A 397 8.85 -1.96 8.33
CA ILE A 397 7.83 -2.97 8.06
C ILE A 397 8.49 -4.11 7.29
N SER A 398 8.42 -5.32 7.85
CA SER A 398 8.67 -6.52 7.04
C SER A 398 7.70 -6.48 5.86
N PRO A 399 8.17 -6.54 4.60
CA PRO A 399 7.29 -6.53 3.44
C PRO A 399 6.20 -7.62 3.46
N PHE A 400 6.38 -8.64 4.31
CA PHE A 400 5.44 -9.74 4.55
C PHE A 400 4.38 -9.47 5.64
N GLU A 401 4.53 -8.44 6.48
CA GLU A 401 3.57 -8.09 7.52
C GLU A 401 2.52 -7.14 6.97
N VAL A 402 1.44 -7.70 6.43
CA VAL A 402 0.33 -6.95 5.82
C VAL A 402 -0.77 -6.74 6.84
N LEU A 403 -1.15 -5.48 7.10
CA LEU A 403 -2.27 -5.15 7.98
C LEU A 403 -3.57 -5.27 7.16
N LYS A 404 -4.21 -6.45 7.23
CA LYS A 404 -5.32 -6.84 6.35
C LYS A 404 -6.41 -5.77 6.31
N ASP A 405 -6.77 -5.13 7.42
CA ASP A 405 -7.95 -4.25 7.47
C ASP A 405 -7.72 -2.81 6.98
N ILE A 406 -6.47 -2.40 6.75
CA ILE A 406 -6.14 -1.02 6.31
C ILE A 406 -5.23 -0.93 5.10
N THR A 407 -4.83 -2.07 4.53
CA THR A 407 -3.92 -2.09 3.39
C THR A 407 -4.68 -2.45 2.12
N LEU A 408 -4.62 -1.59 1.10
CA LEU A 408 -5.02 -1.95 -0.25
C LEU A 408 -3.88 -2.71 -0.93
N ARG A 409 -4.17 -3.89 -1.49
CA ARG A 409 -3.19 -4.82 -2.03
C ARG A 409 -3.40 -4.98 -3.51
N LEU A 410 -2.46 -4.49 -4.30
CA LEU A 410 -2.54 -4.44 -5.75
C LEU A 410 -1.34 -5.20 -6.33
N PRO A 411 -1.50 -5.93 -7.44
CA PRO A 411 -0.36 -6.43 -8.19
C PRO A 411 0.18 -5.30 -9.07
N LEU A 412 1.45 -5.40 -9.44
CA LEU A 412 2.04 -4.65 -10.55
C LEU A 412 2.98 -5.59 -11.31
N GLU A 413 3.16 -5.27 -12.59
CA GLU A 413 4.36 -5.68 -13.31
C GLU A 413 5.61 -4.98 -12.74
N ALA A 414 6.81 -5.37 -13.17
CA ALA A 414 8.04 -4.86 -12.57
C ALA A 414 8.22 -3.35 -12.84
N VAL A 415 8.15 -2.53 -11.78
CA VAL A 415 8.47 -1.10 -11.84
C VAL A 415 9.95 -0.89 -11.54
N THR A 416 10.61 -0.10 -12.39
CA THR A 416 12.03 0.27 -12.22
C THR A 416 12.24 1.78 -12.15
N ILE A 417 11.33 2.57 -12.71
CA ILE A 417 11.42 4.03 -12.83
C ILE A 417 10.12 4.64 -12.30
N ILE A 418 10.23 5.68 -11.45
CA ILE A 418 9.07 6.47 -10.98
C ILE A 418 9.32 7.98 -11.12
N ASP A 419 10.36 8.37 -11.87
CA ASP A 419 10.62 9.76 -12.26
C ASP A 419 9.61 10.15 -13.34
N PRO A 420 8.69 11.11 -13.09
CA PRO A 420 7.69 11.52 -14.08
C PRO A 420 8.28 11.92 -15.43
N GLY A 421 9.50 12.45 -15.49
CA GLY A 421 10.15 12.82 -16.74
C GLY A 421 10.62 11.63 -17.59
N LEU A 422 10.69 10.42 -17.03
CA LEU A 422 11.28 9.24 -17.67
C LEU A 422 10.28 8.08 -17.85
N LEU A 423 9.00 8.29 -17.54
CA LEU A 423 7.98 7.26 -17.66
C LEU A 423 7.65 6.95 -19.12
N GLN A 424 7.38 5.68 -19.39
CA GLN A 424 7.00 5.17 -20.71
C GLN A 424 5.99 4.01 -20.67
N ASP A 425 5.64 3.53 -19.47
CA ASP A 425 4.78 2.38 -19.26
C ASP A 425 3.69 2.68 -18.22
N ASN A 426 2.54 2.04 -18.37
CA ASN A 426 1.34 2.31 -17.57
C ASN A 426 1.53 1.99 -16.09
N THR A 427 2.34 0.98 -15.76
CA THR A 427 2.59 0.54 -14.38
C THR A 427 3.37 1.61 -13.61
N SER A 428 4.39 2.19 -14.23
CA SER A 428 5.16 3.29 -13.65
C SER A 428 4.35 4.59 -13.60
N ILE A 429 3.49 4.84 -14.59
CA ILE A 429 2.54 5.98 -14.59
C ILE A 429 1.57 5.86 -13.41
N GLU A 430 0.88 4.73 -13.25
CA GLU A 430 -0.07 4.47 -12.14
C GLU A 430 0.52 4.84 -10.78
N VAL A 431 1.77 4.41 -10.51
CA VAL A 431 2.47 4.73 -9.27
C VAL A 431 2.80 6.23 -9.18
N ALA A 432 3.34 6.82 -10.24
CA ALA A 432 3.74 8.22 -10.24
C ALA A 432 2.55 9.16 -10.00
N GLU A 433 1.35 8.82 -10.47
CA GLU A 433 0.13 9.62 -10.24
C GLU A 433 -0.36 9.56 -8.79
N GLN A 434 0.02 8.55 -8.02
CA GLN A 434 -0.21 8.55 -6.57
C GLN A 434 0.77 9.47 -5.82
N LEU A 435 1.96 9.68 -6.39
CA LEU A 435 3.08 10.39 -5.76
C LEU A 435 3.15 11.87 -6.14
N PHE A 436 2.83 12.23 -7.37
CA PHE A 436 2.99 13.62 -7.85
C PHE A 436 1.66 14.15 -8.31
N LEU A 437 1.34 15.43 -8.07
CA LEU A 437 0.14 16.08 -8.61
C LEU A 437 0.34 16.55 -10.05
N GLY A 438 -0.68 16.41 -10.90
CA GLY A 438 -0.81 17.07 -12.19
C GLY A 438 -1.33 18.49 -12.03
N LEU A 439 -1.16 19.32 -13.06
CA LEU A 439 -1.82 20.63 -13.07
C LEU A 439 -3.34 20.46 -13.04
N THR A 440 -3.83 19.47 -13.77
CA THR A 440 -5.23 19.01 -13.79
C THR A 440 -5.26 17.49 -13.66
N ASP A 441 -6.42 16.96 -13.30
CA ASP A 441 -6.75 15.54 -13.38
C ASP A 441 -8.00 15.36 -14.25
N PHE A 442 -8.61 14.18 -14.29
CA PHE A 442 -9.79 13.88 -15.08
C PHE A 442 -10.97 13.48 -14.20
N ASP A 443 -12.17 13.94 -14.54
CA ASP A 443 -13.38 13.42 -13.92
C ASP A 443 -13.61 11.96 -14.34
N PRO A 444 -13.84 11.03 -13.40
CA PRO A 444 -13.89 9.59 -13.71
C PRO A 444 -15.13 9.14 -14.48
N LYS A 445 -16.11 10.03 -14.70
CA LYS A 445 -17.33 9.74 -15.47
C LYS A 445 -17.33 10.40 -16.84
N THR A 446 -16.87 11.64 -16.89
CA THR A 446 -16.93 12.48 -18.09
C THR A 446 -15.59 12.62 -18.80
N TYR A 447 -14.48 12.28 -18.13
CA TYR A 447 -13.11 12.48 -18.56
C TYR A 447 -12.75 13.93 -18.89
N MET A 448 -13.58 14.88 -18.47
CA MET A 448 -13.24 16.29 -18.57
C MET A 448 -12.09 16.63 -17.62
N PRO A 449 -11.17 17.53 -18.03
CA PRO A 449 -10.13 18.01 -17.14
C PRO A 449 -10.77 18.72 -15.94
N VAL A 450 -10.30 18.40 -14.74
CA VAL A 450 -10.72 18.98 -13.46
C VAL A 450 -9.50 19.51 -12.69
N PRO A 451 -9.70 20.48 -11.78
CA PRO A 451 -8.63 20.98 -10.91
C PRO A 451 -7.89 19.88 -10.13
N GLU A 452 -6.56 19.98 -10.06
CA GLU A 452 -5.71 19.17 -9.17
C GLU A 452 -4.67 20.05 -8.44
N LEU A 453 -3.46 20.27 -8.98
CA LEU A 453 -2.54 21.27 -8.45
C LEU A 453 -2.98 22.70 -8.80
N ALA A 454 -3.49 22.91 -10.01
CA ALA A 454 -4.17 24.14 -10.37
C ALA A 454 -5.61 24.11 -9.86
N LYS A 455 -6.05 25.19 -9.22
CA LYS A 455 -7.43 25.34 -8.74
C LYS A 455 -8.39 25.73 -9.88
N ASP A 456 -7.85 26.41 -10.89
CA ASP A 456 -8.55 26.86 -12.10
C ASP A 456 -7.52 27.25 -13.19
N TRP A 457 -8.02 27.49 -14.41
CA TRP A 457 -7.22 28.02 -15.51
C TRP A 457 -8.06 28.89 -16.45
N THR A 458 -7.38 29.73 -17.23
CA THR A 458 -7.97 30.55 -18.28
C THR A 458 -7.25 30.34 -19.60
N ALA A 459 -7.98 30.48 -20.70
CA ALA A 459 -7.43 30.45 -22.06
C ALA A 459 -7.60 31.83 -22.71
N SER A 460 -6.61 32.26 -23.49
CA SER A 460 -6.72 33.46 -24.33
C SER A 460 -7.78 33.26 -25.43
N ASN A 461 -8.27 34.37 -25.98
CA ASN A 461 -9.28 34.35 -27.05
C ASN A 461 -8.81 33.62 -28.32
N ASP A 462 -7.50 33.59 -28.59
CA ASP A 462 -6.91 32.87 -29.72
C ASP A 462 -6.55 31.41 -29.39
N GLY A 463 -6.79 30.97 -28.14
CA GLY A 463 -6.54 29.61 -27.66
C GLY A 463 -5.07 29.22 -27.57
N LYS A 464 -4.15 30.20 -27.63
CA LYS A 464 -2.69 29.96 -27.64
C LYS A 464 -2.01 30.22 -26.30
N THR A 465 -2.66 30.86 -25.34
CA THR A 465 -2.08 31.13 -24.03
C THR A 465 -3.00 30.56 -22.96
N TYR A 466 -2.44 29.73 -22.09
CA TYR A 466 -3.14 29.17 -20.94
C TYR A 466 -2.46 29.61 -19.64
N THR A 467 -3.25 30.10 -18.70
CA THR A 467 -2.75 30.52 -17.38
C THR A 467 -3.43 29.68 -16.31
N PHE A 468 -2.65 28.94 -15.55
CA PHE A 468 -3.10 28.08 -14.45
C PHE A 468 -2.77 28.74 -13.11
N HIS A 469 -3.76 28.80 -12.23
CA HIS A 469 -3.59 29.33 -10.88
C HIS A 469 -3.43 28.17 -9.90
N LEU A 470 -2.26 28.05 -9.32
CA LEU A 470 -1.89 26.95 -8.42
C LEU A 470 -2.48 27.17 -7.01
N ARG A 471 -2.65 26.06 -6.30
CA ARG A 471 -3.08 26.09 -4.91
C ARG A 471 -1.91 26.46 -3.99
N GLN A 472 -2.16 27.35 -3.01
CA GLN A 472 -1.11 27.84 -2.09
C GLN A 472 -0.83 26.90 -0.91
N ASP A 473 -1.73 25.97 -0.65
CA ASP A 473 -1.64 24.95 0.40
C ASP A 473 -1.15 23.59 -0.14
N ALA A 474 -0.75 23.51 -1.42
CA ALA A 474 -0.04 22.36 -1.95
C ALA A 474 1.40 22.35 -1.42
N LYS A 475 1.82 21.22 -0.83
CA LYS A 475 3.13 21.06 -0.19
C LYS A 475 3.81 19.77 -0.62
N TRP A 476 5.13 19.81 -0.66
CA TRP A 476 5.98 18.63 -0.70
C TRP A 476 5.94 17.89 0.65
N THR A 477 6.38 16.63 0.65
CA THR A 477 6.46 15.81 1.88
C THR A 477 7.37 16.37 2.97
N ASP A 478 8.28 17.29 2.64
CA ASP A 478 9.11 18.03 3.62
C ASP A 478 8.47 19.33 4.12
N GLY A 479 7.28 19.67 3.63
CA GLY A 479 6.50 20.83 4.05
C GLY A 479 6.74 22.10 3.24
N GLU A 480 7.70 22.11 2.32
CA GLU A 480 7.94 23.24 1.41
C GLU A 480 6.74 23.40 0.45
N PRO A 481 6.38 24.63 0.05
CA PRO A 481 5.29 24.85 -0.90
C PRO A 481 5.64 24.32 -2.30
N VAL A 482 4.64 23.83 -3.03
CA VAL A 482 4.77 23.53 -4.46
C VAL A 482 4.49 24.81 -5.24
N THR A 483 5.40 25.19 -6.14
CA THR A 483 5.39 26.49 -6.82
C THR A 483 5.33 26.38 -8.33
N ALA A 484 4.99 27.49 -9.01
CA ALA A 484 5.01 27.59 -10.47
C ALA A 484 6.42 27.38 -11.05
N GLN A 485 7.46 27.72 -10.28
CA GLN A 485 8.85 27.51 -10.65
C GLN A 485 9.21 26.03 -10.69
N ASP A 486 8.61 25.19 -9.85
CA ASP A 486 8.78 23.73 -9.89
C ASP A 486 8.21 23.14 -11.20
N VAL A 487 7.07 23.67 -11.66
CA VAL A 487 6.44 23.29 -12.94
C VAL A 487 7.32 23.72 -14.13
N VAL A 488 7.73 24.99 -14.16
CA VAL A 488 8.59 25.54 -15.22
C VAL A 488 9.90 24.76 -15.32
N TRP A 489 10.51 24.45 -14.18
CA TRP A 489 11.76 23.70 -14.13
C TRP A 489 11.56 22.25 -14.61
N ALA A 490 10.49 21.57 -14.17
CA ALA A 490 10.19 20.20 -14.58
C ALA A 490 9.95 20.10 -16.10
N VAL A 491 9.13 20.98 -16.67
CA VAL A 491 8.87 21.02 -18.12
C VAL A 491 10.16 21.23 -18.92
N ARG A 492 11.01 22.17 -18.50
CA ARG A 492 12.31 22.41 -19.15
C ARG A 492 13.26 21.23 -19.02
N ARG A 493 13.33 20.61 -17.84
CA ARG A 493 14.11 19.40 -17.62
C ARG A 493 13.65 18.29 -18.56
N ASN A 494 12.36 17.99 -18.56
CA ASN A 494 11.79 16.88 -19.32
C ASN A 494 11.91 17.09 -20.84
N LEU A 495 11.90 18.34 -21.30
CA LEU A 495 12.16 18.69 -22.71
C LEU A 495 13.66 18.61 -23.09
N SER A 496 14.57 18.68 -22.12
CA SER A 496 16.01 18.71 -22.41
C SER A 496 16.46 17.49 -23.22
N PRO A 497 17.23 17.67 -24.31
CA PRO A 497 17.82 16.55 -25.04
C PRO A 497 18.73 15.66 -24.18
N GLU A 498 19.26 16.18 -23.07
CA GLU A 498 20.10 15.42 -22.14
C GLU A 498 19.30 14.38 -21.34
N ILE A 499 18.06 14.71 -20.97
CA ILE A 499 17.18 13.83 -20.16
C ILE A 499 16.66 12.67 -21.00
N LYS A 500 16.54 12.85 -22.33
CA LYS A 500 16.00 11.83 -23.25
C LYS A 500 14.64 11.31 -22.80
N SER A 501 13.77 12.21 -22.32
CA SER A 501 12.41 11.86 -21.94
C SER A 501 11.69 11.16 -23.10
N PRO A 502 11.19 9.92 -22.92
CA PRO A 502 10.49 9.19 -23.98
C PRO A 502 9.27 9.94 -24.52
N TYR A 503 8.65 10.77 -23.68
CA TYR A 503 7.45 11.54 -23.97
C TYR A 503 7.72 13.04 -24.23
N SER A 504 8.97 13.44 -24.44
CA SER A 504 9.33 14.84 -24.75
C SER A 504 8.55 15.45 -25.93
N TYR A 505 8.13 14.62 -26.89
CA TYR A 505 7.34 15.08 -28.04
C TYR A 505 5.97 15.67 -27.66
N MET A 506 5.39 15.27 -26.52
CA MET A 506 4.13 15.85 -26.01
C MET A 506 4.30 17.28 -25.51
N LEU A 507 5.53 17.71 -25.24
CA LEU A 507 5.87 19.08 -24.89
C LEU A 507 6.03 19.98 -26.13
N HIS A 508 6.10 19.42 -27.34
CA HIS A 508 6.27 20.19 -28.59
C HIS A 508 5.06 21.06 -28.95
N ILE A 509 3.93 20.88 -28.27
CA ILE A 509 2.79 21.79 -28.34
C ILE A 509 3.12 23.19 -27.82
N LEU A 510 4.09 23.30 -26.91
CA LEU A 510 4.57 24.56 -26.39
C LEU A 510 5.38 25.29 -27.46
N LYS A 511 5.18 26.60 -27.53
CA LYS A 511 5.93 27.47 -28.43
C LYS A 511 7.43 27.21 -28.26
N ASN A 512 8.15 27.10 -29.39
CA ASN A 512 9.61 26.89 -29.44
C ASN A 512 10.12 25.53 -28.88
N ALA A 513 9.27 24.66 -28.32
CA ALA A 513 9.74 23.48 -27.59
C ALA A 513 10.45 22.45 -28.48
N GLN A 514 9.98 22.23 -29.71
CA GLN A 514 10.64 21.29 -30.63
C GLN A 514 12.06 21.75 -31.01
N ALA A 515 12.25 23.04 -31.27
CA ALA A 515 13.58 23.59 -31.59
C ALA A 515 14.53 23.50 -30.37
N ALA A 516 14.02 23.77 -29.16
CA ALA A 516 14.78 23.62 -27.93
C ALA A 516 15.16 22.16 -27.64
N ASN A 517 14.25 21.21 -27.87
CA ASN A 517 14.53 19.77 -27.73
C ASN A 517 15.63 19.30 -28.69
N LYS A 518 15.70 19.87 -29.91
CA LYS A 518 16.79 19.62 -30.86
C LYS A 518 18.10 20.32 -30.53
N GLY A 519 18.13 21.17 -29.50
CA GLY A 519 19.29 21.99 -29.12
C GLY A 519 19.55 23.18 -30.04
N GLU A 520 18.57 23.57 -30.86
CA GLU A 520 18.69 24.69 -31.81
C GLU A 520 18.57 26.05 -31.11
N ILE A 521 17.85 26.11 -29.98
CA ILE A 521 17.66 27.29 -29.13
C ILE A 521 17.68 26.91 -27.64
N PRO A 522 17.91 27.87 -26.71
CA PRO A 522 17.92 27.59 -25.28
C PRO A 522 16.55 27.15 -24.72
N LEU A 523 16.55 26.23 -23.74
CA LEU A 523 15.34 25.80 -23.01
C LEU A 523 14.61 26.95 -22.29
N SER A 524 15.28 28.08 -22.04
CA SER A 524 14.66 29.28 -21.48
C SER A 524 13.70 30.00 -22.42
N GLU A 525 13.76 29.73 -23.73
CA GLU A 525 12.92 30.38 -24.75
C GLU A 525 11.62 29.61 -25.08
N ILE A 526 11.39 28.48 -24.42
CA ILE A 526 10.15 27.72 -24.61
C ILE A 526 8.96 28.42 -23.94
N GLY A 527 7.77 28.20 -24.46
CA GLY A 527 6.51 28.80 -24.00
C GLY A 527 6.02 28.29 -22.64
N VAL A 528 6.84 28.38 -21.59
CA VAL A 528 6.45 28.14 -20.19
C VAL A 528 7.14 29.15 -19.26
N ARG A 529 6.36 29.81 -18.39
CA ARG A 529 6.87 30.80 -17.44
C ARG A 529 6.05 30.83 -16.16
N ALA A 530 6.72 31.13 -15.05
CA ALA A 530 6.07 31.45 -13.79
C ALA A 530 5.86 32.97 -13.77
N GLU A 531 4.60 33.41 -13.70
CA GLU A 531 4.25 34.82 -13.57
C GLU A 531 4.48 35.29 -12.13
N ASP A 532 4.22 34.39 -11.17
CA ASP A 532 4.53 34.49 -9.75
C ASP A 532 4.65 33.07 -9.16
N ASP A 533 4.79 32.93 -7.84
CA ASP A 533 4.99 31.64 -7.16
C ASP A 533 3.83 30.65 -7.35
N PHE A 534 2.63 31.13 -7.69
CA PHE A 534 1.42 30.31 -7.79
C PHE A 534 0.67 30.53 -9.12
N THR A 535 1.31 31.11 -10.13
CA THR A 535 0.71 31.33 -11.45
C THR A 535 1.70 30.89 -12.53
N VAL A 536 1.33 29.86 -13.30
CA VAL A 536 2.12 29.38 -14.44
C VAL A 536 1.38 29.64 -15.74
N SER A 537 2.07 30.20 -16.73
CA SER A 537 1.54 30.48 -18.06
C SER A 537 2.28 29.68 -19.13
N PHE A 538 1.51 29.17 -20.08
CA PHE A 538 1.98 28.40 -21.23
C PHE A 538 1.59 29.11 -22.52
N ASP A 539 2.55 29.32 -23.42
CA ASP A 539 2.31 29.76 -24.79
C ASP A 539 2.45 28.56 -25.73
N LEU A 540 1.44 28.35 -26.57
CA LEU A 540 1.35 27.22 -27.48
C LEU A 540 1.73 27.62 -28.91
N GLU A 541 2.26 26.67 -29.67
CA GLU A 541 2.62 26.85 -31.09
C GLU A 541 1.35 27.12 -31.95
N TYR A 542 0.26 26.43 -31.61
CA TYR A 542 -1.05 26.53 -32.26
C TYR A 542 -2.18 26.48 -31.22
N PRO A 543 -3.41 26.92 -31.57
CA PRO A 543 -4.53 26.87 -30.63
C PRO A 543 -4.91 25.41 -30.32
N ALA A 544 -5.04 25.08 -29.04
CA ALA A 544 -5.36 23.71 -28.62
C ALA A 544 -6.33 23.69 -27.44
N ALA A 545 -7.63 23.63 -27.73
CA ALA A 545 -8.70 23.59 -26.73
C ALA A 545 -8.61 22.39 -25.77
N TYR A 546 -7.87 21.34 -26.14
CA TYR A 546 -7.59 20.15 -25.34
C TYR A 546 -6.35 20.27 -24.44
N PHE A 547 -5.62 21.40 -24.48
CA PHE A 547 -4.39 21.59 -23.70
C PHE A 547 -4.54 21.33 -22.19
N PRO A 548 -5.66 21.67 -21.51
CA PRO A 548 -5.84 21.30 -20.11
C PRO A 548 -5.69 19.79 -19.87
N SER A 549 -6.18 18.93 -20.78
CA SER A 549 -5.99 17.48 -20.66
C SER A 549 -4.53 17.06 -20.81
N VAL A 550 -3.75 17.75 -21.66
CA VAL A 550 -2.32 17.49 -21.84
C VAL A 550 -1.51 17.99 -20.65
N ALA A 551 -1.89 19.13 -20.05
CA ALA A 551 -1.23 19.71 -18.89
C ALA A 551 -1.34 18.85 -17.61
N GLY A 552 -2.29 17.91 -17.56
CA GLY A 552 -2.42 16.92 -16.49
C GLY A 552 -1.44 15.75 -16.57
N LEU A 553 -0.78 15.55 -17.71
CA LEU A 553 0.08 14.38 -17.94
C LEU A 553 1.40 14.45 -17.16
N TRP A 554 2.01 13.28 -16.94
CA TRP A 554 3.17 13.09 -16.07
C TRP A 554 4.39 13.97 -16.41
N MET A 555 4.61 14.31 -17.68
CA MET A 555 5.72 15.17 -18.09
C MET A 555 5.55 16.65 -17.71
N TYR A 556 4.34 17.09 -17.35
CA TYR A 556 4.02 18.44 -16.85
C TYR A 556 3.99 18.55 -15.33
N ARG A 557 4.00 17.41 -14.60
CA ARG A 557 3.96 17.39 -13.13
C ARG A 557 5.18 18.16 -12.57
N PRO A 558 5.01 18.99 -11.52
CA PRO A 558 6.13 19.65 -10.87
C PRO A 558 7.08 18.60 -10.29
N LEU A 559 8.36 18.94 -10.23
CA LEU A 559 9.40 18.06 -9.69
C LEU A 559 10.21 18.79 -8.61
N PRO A 560 10.66 18.08 -7.56
CA PRO A 560 11.36 18.69 -6.44
C PRO A 560 12.82 19.00 -6.84
N ARG A 561 13.04 20.16 -7.47
CA ARG A 561 14.34 20.58 -8.03
C ARG A 561 15.49 20.37 -7.04
N LYS A 562 15.35 20.89 -5.81
CA LYS A 562 16.39 20.80 -4.77
C LYS A 562 16.80 19.33 -4.50
N THR A 563 15.82 18.43 -4.46
CA THR A 563 16.03 16.99 -4.24
C THR A 563 16.73 16.35 -5.42
N ILE A 564 16.29 16.64 -6.64
CA ILE A 564 16.90 16.07 -7.86
C ILE A 564 18.35 16.53 -8.02
N GLU A 565 18.61 17.83 -7.82
CA GLU A 565 19.98 18.38 -7.88
C GLU A 565 20.89 17.81 -6.77
N ALA A 566 20.35 17.53 -5.58
CA ALA A 566 21.12 16.99 -4.46
C ALA A 566 21.46 15.49 -4.61
N TYR A 567 20.53 14.69 -5.14
CA TYR A 567 20.65 13.22 -5.12
C TYR A 567 20.84 12.57 -6.50
N GLY A 568 20.76 13.34 -7.60
CA GLY A 568 20.94 12.83 -8.96
C GLY A 568 20.01 11.66 -9.24
N GLU A 569 20.51 10.57 -9.84
CA GLU A 569 19.73 9.38 -10.18
C GLU A 569 19.03 8.72 -8.97
N ARG A 570 19.58 8.88 -7.76
CA ARG A 570 19.03 8.33 -6.51
C ARG A 570 17.92 9.18 -5.90
N TRP A 571 17.48 10.26 -6.55
CA TRP A 571 16.45 11.14 -6.01
C TRP A 571 15.11 10.43 -5.77
N THR A 572 14.83 9.34 -6.49
CA THR A 572 13.61 8.54 -6.35
C THR A 572 13.69 7.44 -5.29
N GLU A 573 14.83 7.28 -4.61
CA GLU A 573 14.95 6.32 -3.51
C GLU A 573 14.05 6.75 -2.32
N PRO A 574 13.46 5.81 -1.56
CA PRO A 574 12.50 6.11 -0.50
C PRO A 574 12.98 7.14 0.53
N GLU A 575 14.27 7.15 0.87
CA GLU A 575 14.86 8.11 1.81
C GLU A 575 15.00 9.54 1.24
N ASN A 576 15.10 9.67 -0.09
CA ASN A 576 15.43 10.92 -0.77
C ASN A 576 14.19 11.60 -1.35
N ILE A 577 13.28 10.82 -1.93
CA ILE A 577 12.18 11.34 -2.74
C ILE A 577 11.32 12.33 -1.95
N ARG A 578 10.88 13.37 -2.65
CA ARG A 578 9.88 14.33 -2.15
C ARG A 578 8.70 14.31 -3.10
N THR A 579 7.52 14.11 -2.53
CA THR A 579 6.28 13.89 -3.29
C THR A 579 5.24 14.91 -2.85
N ASN A 580 4.23 15.20 -3.67
CA ASN A 580 3.15 16.15 -3.35
C ASN A 580 1.74 15.57 -3.58
N GLY A 581 1.66 14.32 -4.04
CA GLY A 581 0.43 13.57 -4.26
C GLY A 581 -0.22 13.04 -2.98
N SER A 582 -1.31 12.28 -3.16
CA SER A 582 -2.11 11.68 -2.08
C SER A 582 -1.34 10.65 -1.25
N TYR A 583 -0.29 10.07 -1.83
CA TYR A 583 0.60 9.13 -1.18
C TYR A 583 2.07 9.57 -1.24
N ARG A 584 2.87 9.04 -0.32
CA ARG A 584 4.32 9.12 -0.29
C ARG A 584 4.93 7.72 -0.37
N LEU A 585 6.09 7.61 -1.00
CA LEU A 585 6.85 6.36 -1.04
C LEU A 585 7.40 6.06 0.35
N ALA A 586 7.01 4.92 0.93
CA ALA A 586 7.45 4.51 2.25
C ALA A 586 8.56 3.45 2.18
N ALA A 587 8.48 2.52 1.23
CA ALA A 587 9.51 1.52 0.97
C ALA A 587 9.42 1.03 -0.47
N TRP A 588 10.55 0.60 -1.02
CA TRP A 588 10.62 -0.01 -2.36
C TRP A 588 11.67 -1.11 -2.39
N GLU A 589 11.22 -2.35 -2.25
CA GLU A 589 12.06 -3.53 -2.49
C GLU A 589 11.92 -3.94 -3.95
N LYS A 590 12.96 -3.63 -4.74
CA LYS A 590 12.92 -3.73 -6.20
C LYS A 590 12.59 -5.17 -6.62
N GLY A 591 11.58 -5.31 -7.48
CA GLY A 591 11.14 -6.62 -7.98
C GLY A 591 10.33 -7.46 -6.99
N LEU A 592 10.02 -6.94 -5.80
CA LEU A 592 9.21 -7.63 -4.80
C LEU A 592 7.96 -6.83 -4.42
N VAL A 593 8.14 -5.65 -3.82
CA VAL A 593 7.02 -4.86 -3.31
C VAL A 593 7.37 -3.38 -3.19
N MET A 594 6.39 -2.53 -3.51
CA MET A 594 6.42 -1.10 -3.23
C MET A 594 5.31 -0.76 -2.23
N ILE A 595 5.66 0.00 -1.21
CA ILE A 595 4.74 0.42 -0.14
C ILE A 595 4.56 1.93 -0.23
N LEU A 596 3.33 2.35 -0.49
CA LEU A 596 2.91 3.74 -0.44
C LEU A 596 2.07 3.99 0.81
N ARG A 597 2.25 5.15 1.44
CA ARG A 597 1.44 5.56 2.59
C ARG A 597 0.82 6.91 2.36
N LYS A 598 -0.36 7.11 2.93
CA LYS A 598 -1.07 8.38 2.88
C LYS A 598 -0.12 9.53 3.22
N ASN A 599 -0.05 10.53 2.36
CA ASN A 599 0.77 11.70 2.57
C ASN A 599 0.01 12.70 3.47
N PRO A 600 0.47 12.98 4.71
CA PRO A 600 -0.21 13.92 5.59
C PRO A 600 -0.12 15.38 5.11
N ASN A 601 0.83 15.70 4.23
CA ASN A 601 1.00 17.03 3.63
C ASN A 601 0.21 17.21 2.33
N TYR A 602 -0.45 16.16 1.83
CA TYR A 602 -1.34 16.28 0.68
C TYR A 602 -2.48 17.25 1.01
N TYR A 603 -2.78 18.16 0.07
CA TYR A 603 -3.73 19.24 0.32
C TYR A 603 -5.12 18.75 0.75
N ASP A 604 -5.51 17.57 0.27
CA ASP A 604 -6.78 16.94 0.58
C ASP A 604 -6.61 15.63 1.35
N ALA A 605 -5.62 15.58 2.24
CA ALA A 605 -5.37 14.42 3.09
C ALA A 605 -6.62 14.01 3.90
N GLY A 606 -7.56 14.92 4.18
CA GLY A 606 -8.81 14.60 4.87
C GLY A 606 -9.67 13.54 4.17
N HIS A 607 -9.74 13.55 2.83
CA HIS A 607 -10.58 12.63 2.05
C HIS A 607 -9.90 11.29 1.75
N VAL A 608 -8.57 11.21 1.82
CA VAL A 608 -7.83 9.96 1.58
C VAL A 608 -8.12 8.96 2.71
N SER A 609 -8.87 7.90 2.40
CA SER A 609 -9.36 6.95 3.42
C SER A 609 -8.43 5.75 3.64
N ILE A 610 -7.69 5.32 2.62
CA ILE A 610 -6.80 4.15 2.67
C ILE A 610 -5.41 4.57 3.20
N PRO A 611 -4.97 4.10 4.39
CA PRO A 611 -3.69 4.51 4.97
C PRO A 611 -2.45 3.98 4.23
N GLU A 612 -2.53 2.77 3.67
CA GLU A 612 -1.40 2.10 3.02
C GLU A 612 -1.85 1.38 1.74
N VAL A 613 -1.06 1.53 0.68
CA VAL A 613 -1.19 0.79 -0.58
C VAL A 613 0.08 -0.02 -0.76
N ARG A 614 -0.08 -1.32 -1.01
CA ARG A 614 1.04 -2.21 -1.36
C ARG A 614 0.86 -2.71 -2.77
N TYR A 615 1.88 -2.43 -3.59
CA TYR A 615 2.01 -2.98 -4.91
C TYR A 615 2.98 -4.15 -4.88
N TYR A 616 2.50 -5.36 -5.16
CA TYR A 616 3.32 -6.58 -5.25
C TYR A 616 3.78 -6.79 -6.68
N THR A 617 5.08 -6.95 -6.89
CA THR A 617 5.60 -7.37 -8.20
C THR A 617 5.30 -8.85 -8.37
N ILE A 618 4.40 -9.18 -9.30
CA ILE A 618 4.00 -10.56 -9.57
C ILE A 618 4.36 -10.91 -11.00
N PRO A 619 5.17 -11.96 -11.23
CA PRO A 619 5.72 -12.26 -12.55
C PRO A 619 4.71 -12.88 -13.52
N ASP A 620 3.62 -13.48 -13.02
CA ASP A 620 2.63 -14.14 -13.87
C ASP A 620 1.19 -14.04 -13.35
N SER A 621 0.25 -13.99 -14.29
CA SER A 621 -1.18 -13.84 -14.02
C SER A 621 -1.81 -15.02 -13.26
N ALA A 622 -1.26 -16.23 -13.35
CA ALA A 622 -1.82 -17.40 -12.67
C ALA A 622 -1.50 -17.37 -11.16
N MET A 623 -0.28 -16.95 -10.81
CA MET A 623 0.10 -16.62 -9.44
C MET A 623 -0.76 -15.49 -8.89
N GLY A 624 -0.92 -14.39 -9.64
CA GLY A 624 -1.80 -13.28 -9.25
C GLY A 624 -3.24 -13.72 -8.96
N LEU A 625 -3.83 -14.54 -9.85
CA LEU A 625 -5.18 -15.06 -9.65
C LEU A 625 -5.28 -15.96 -8.42
N SER A 626 -4.25 -16.74 -8.13
CA SER A 626 -4.18 -17.58 -6.92
C SER A 626 -4.08 -16.73 -5.65
N MET A 627 -3.28 -15.65 -5.68
CA MET A 627 -3.17 -14.69 -4.58
C MET A 627 -4.48 -13.95 -4.34
N TYR A 628 -5.18 -13.52 -5.40
CA TYR A 628 -6.50 -12.91 -5.28
C TYR A 628 -7.50 -13.85 -4.60
N LYS A 629 -7.58 -15.11 -5.05
CA LYS A 629 -8.45 -16.14 -4.43
C LYS A 629 -8.09 -16.45 -2.97
N ALA A 630 -6.86 -16.19 -2.56
CA ALA A 630 -6.38 -16.38 -1.20
C ALA A 630 -6.53 -15.11 -0.33
N ASP A 631 -7.29 -14.12 -0.77
CA ASP A 631 -7.40 -12.78 -0.14
C ASP A 631 -6.02 -12.13 0.08
N GLN A 632 -5.06 -12.33 -0.81
CA GLN A 632 -3.73 -11.68 -0.75
C GLN A 632 -3.64 -10.47 -1.68
N LEU A 633 -4.56 -10.35 -2.63
CA LEU A 633 -4.78 -9.17 -3.46
C LEU A 633 -6.23 -8.70 -3.30
N ASP A 634 -6.44 -7.38 -3.40
CA ASP A 634 -7.76 -6.76 -3.36
C ASP A 634 -8.29 -6.45 -4.75
N ILE A 635 -7.41 -6.18 -5.71
CA ILE A 635 -7.77 -5.98 -7.12
C ILE A 635 -6.76 -6.72 -7.98
N MET A 636 -7.22 -7.31 -9.09
CA MET A 636 -6.39 -7.81 -10.17
C MET A 636 -7.10 -7.51 -11.50
N GLY A 637 -6.35 -7.35 -12.59
CA GLY A 637 -6.88 -7.06 -13.92
C GLY A 637 -6.07 -5.98 -14.63
N ASP A 638 -6.11 -6.02 -15.96
CA ASP A 638 -5.40 -5.18 -16.94
C ASP A 638 -4.37 -4.18 -16.41
N TRP A 639 -4.76 -2.93 -16.07
CA TRP A 639 -3.84 -1.86 -15.62
C TRP A 639 -2.90 -2.25 -14.46
N TYR A 640 -3.23 -3.31 -13.73
CA TYR A 640 -2.38 -3.89 -12.69
C TYR A 640 -1.65 -5.14 -13.20
N LEU A 641 -2.41 -6.22 -13.38
CA LEU A 641 -1.92 -7.51 -13.86
C LEU A 641 -3.08 -8.22 -14.53
N ARG A 642 -2.97 -8.46 -15.83
CA ARG A 642 -4.05 -9.02 -16.66
C ARG A 642 -4.59 -10.34 -16.09
N LEU A 643 -5.91 -10.55 -16.11
CA LEU A 643 -6.50 -11.84 -15.77
C LEU A 643 -6.10 -12.91 -16.82
N PRO A 644 -5.81 -14.16 -16.42
CA PRO A 644 -5.52 -15.23 -17.37
C PRO A 644 -6.73 -15.47 -18.30
N PRO A 645 -6.61 -15.28 -19.63
CA PRO A 645 -7.75 -15.37 -20.55
C PRO A 645 -8.42 -16.76 -20.57
N ASP A 646 -7.65 -17.82 -20.33
CA ASP A 646 -8.15 -19.19 -20.22
C ASP A 646 -8.97 -19.45 -18.95
N GLN A 647 -8.79 -18.62 -17.91
CA GLN A 647 -9.52 -18.73 -16.64
C GLN A 647 -10.82 -17.91 -16.62
N LEU A 648 -11.03 -17.00 -17.58
CA LEU A 648 -12.25 -16.17 -17.64
C LEU A 648 -13.54 -16.99 -17.66
N PRO A 649 -13.70 -18.08 -18.46
CA PRO A 649 -14.90 -18.90 -18.39
C PRO A 649 -15.14 -19.50 -17.00
N ALA A 650 -14.08 -19.91 -16.31
CA ALA A 650 -14.17 -20.45 -14.96
C ALA A 650 -14.58 -19.38 -13.95
N ILE A 651 -13.99 -18.17 -14.04
CA ILE A 651 -14.34 -16.99 -13.23
C ILE A 651 -15.83 -16.65 -13.41
N LEU A 652 -16.30 -16.55 -14.65
CA LEU A 652 -17.69 -16.18 -14.96
C LEU A 652 -18.70 -17.24 -14.55
N SER A 653 -18.30 -18.53 -14.57
CA SER A 653 -19.15 -19.65 -14.14
C SER A 653 -19.25 -19.80 -12.61
N ASN A 654 -18.29 -19.24 -11.86
CA ASN A 654 -18.30 -19.24 -10.40
C ASN A 654 -19.09 -18.02 -9.90
N SER A 655 -20.19 -18.24 -9.16
CA SER A 655 -21.09 -17.16 -8.74
C SER A 655 -20.42 -16.10 -7.86
N GLU A 656 -19.45 -16.50 -7.02
CA GLU A 656 -18.74 -15.58 -6.12
C GLU A 656 -17.75 -14.71 -6.89
N MET A 657 -16.93 -15.30 -7.76
CA MET A 657 -15.95 -14.55 -8.56
C MET A 657 -16.64 -13.70 -9.65
N SER A 658 -17.73 -14.21 -10.24
CA SER A 658 -18.53 -13.46 -11.21
C SER A 658 -19.14 -12.20 -10.60
N ALA A 659 -19.53 -12.23 -9.32
CA ALA A 659 -20.00 -11.04 -8.61
C ALA A 659 -18.90 -9.99 -8.34
N GLN A 660 -17.63 -10.40 -8.39
CA GLN A 660 -16.45 -9.54 -8.21
C GLN A 660 -15.84 -9.12 -9.55
N TYR A 661 -16.35 -9.65 -10.67
CA TYR A 661 -15.82 -9.41 -11.99
C TYR A 661 -16.41 -8.15 -12.62
N PHE A 662 -15.54 -7.30 -13.16
CA PHE A 662 -15.91 -6.09 -13.86
C PHE A 662 -15.25 -6.06 -15.24
N ARG A 663 -16.08 -5.87 -16.27
CA ARG A 663 -15.62 -5.50 -17.62
C ARG A 663 -15.77 -3.99 -17.80
N LYS A 664 -14.69 -3.31 -18.20
CA LYS A 664 -14.61 -1.84 -18.27
C LYS A 664 -13.99 -1.38 -19.58
N PRO A 665 -14.36 -0.19 -20.10
CA PRO A 665 -13.74 0.32 -21.31
C PRO A 665 -12.26 0.65 -21.09
N VAL A 666 -11.46 0.42 -22.12
CA VAL A 666 -10.12 1.00 -22.29
C VAL A 666 -10.21 1.92 -23.51
N PHE A 667 -9.65 3.11 -23.42
CA PHE A 667 -9.57 4.02 -24.57
C PHE A 667 -8.45 3.57 -25.51
N GLY A 668 -8.60 2.36 -26.06
CA GLY A 668 -7.70 1.75 -27.01
C GLY A 668 -8.46 1.09 -28.15
N ILE A 669 -7.82 1.01 -29.31
CA ILE A 669 -8.40 0.46 -30.53
C ILE A 669 -7.40 -0.40 -31.30
N TYR A 670 -7.87 -1.53 -31.81
CA TYR A 670 -7.18 -2.35 -32.81
C TYR A 670 -7.77 -2.06 -34.19
N PHE A 671 -6.92 -1.77 -35.17
CA PHE A 671 -7.35 -1.41 -36.53
C PHE A 671 -6.31 -1.82 -37.59
N TYR A 672 -6.72 -1.81 -38.85
CA TYR A 672 -5.81 -1.83 -39.99
C TYR A 672 -5.81 -0.49 -40.69
N VAL A 673 -4.67 -0.12 -41.26
CA VAL A 673 -4.51 1.10 -42.06
C VAL A 673 -4.19 0.69 -43.49
N PHE A 674 -4.86 1.32 -44.45
CA PHE A 674 -4.57 1.13 -45.86
C PHE A 674 -3.47 2.07 -46.34
N ASN A 675 -2.61 1.57 -47.23
CA ASN A 675 -1.82 2.44 -48.07
C ASN A 675 -2.68 2.96 -49.22
N THR A 676 -3.10 4.22 -49.13
CA THR A 676 -4.02 4.84 -50.11
C THR A 676 -3.33 5.24 -51.42
N LYS A 677 -2.03 4.96 -51.59
CA LYS A 677 -1.25 5.30 -52.77
C LYS A 677 -0.83 4.09 -53.61
N VAL A 678 -1.16 2.87 -53.17
CA VAL A 678 -0.72 1.63 -53.81
C VAL A 678 -1.91 0.82 -54.29
N PRO A 679 -1.94 0.34 -55.55
CA PRO A 679 -2.98 -0.56 -56.01
C PRO A 679 -3.00 -1.88 -55.22
N PRO A 680 -4.18 -2.45 -54.91
CA PRO A 680 -5.52 -1.98 -55.27
C PRO A 680 -6.19 -1.08 -54.21
N THR A 681 -5.48 -0.73 -53.14
CA THR A 681 -6.03 0.00 -51.98
C THR A 681 -6.04 1.52 -52.18
N ASP A 682 -5.51 2.00 -53.29
CA ASP A 682 -5.72 3.35 -53.83
C ASP A 682 -7.20 3.62 -54.17
N ASN A 683 -7.95 2.58 -54.56
CA ASN A 683 -9.39 2.69 -54.85
C ASN A 683 -10.25 2.61 -53.57
N PRO A 684 -11.06 3.64 -53.22
CA PRO A 684 -11.92 3.65 -52.04
C PRO A 684 -12.97 2.53 -52.04
N LEU A 685 -13.46 2.08 -53.21
CA LEU A 685 -14.43 0.99 -53.29
C LEU A 685 -13.81 -0.35 -52.86
N VAL A 686 -12.52 -0.56 -53.14
CA VAL A 686 -11.79 -1.74 -52.66
C VAL A 686 -11.68 -1.71 -51.14
N ARG A 687 -11.32 -0.56 -50.55
CA ARG A 687 -11.21 -0.39 -49.10
C ARG A 687 -12.54 -0.64 -48.39
N LYS A 688 -13.63 -0.05 -48.91
CA LYS A 688 -15.00 -0.27 -48.41
C LYS A 688 -15.43 -1.73 -48.51
N ALA A 689 -15.13 -2.40 -49.63
CA ALA A 689 -15.43 -3.81 -49.81
C ALA A 689 -14.71 -4.69 -48.77
N ILE A 690 -13.41 -4.47 -48.57
CA ILE A 690 -12.61 -5.22 -47.60
C ILE A 690 -13.15 -5.00 -46.18
N SER A 691 -13.41 -3.76 -45.78
CA SER A 691 -13.95 -3.44 -44.44
C SER A 691 -15.31 -4.09 -44.18
N ALA A 692 -16.24 -4.01 -45.14
CA ALA A 692 -17.58 -4.57 -45.01
C ALA A 692 -17.63 -6.11 -45.09
N ALA A 693 -16.58 -6.76 -45.59
CA ALA A 693 -16.46 -8.21 -45.61
C ALA A 693 -15.95 -8.81 -44.28
N ILE A 694 -15.42 -8.00 -43.37
CA ILE A 694 -14.90 -8.47 -42.09
C ILE A 694 -16.03 -8.55 -41.06
N ASN A 695 -16.32 -9.76 -40.59
CA ASN A 695 -17.27 -9.98 -39.50
C ASN A 695 -16.57 -9.80 -38.14
N ARG A 696 -16.59 -8.55 -37.63
CA ARG A 696 -15.93 -8.16 -36.37
C ARG A 696 -16.44 -8.95 -35.17
N SER A 697 -17.75 -9.10 -35.02
CA SER A 697 -18.34 -9.86 -33.91
C SER A 697 -17.92 -11.32 -33.91
N LEU A 698 -17.89 -11.96 -35.08
CA LEU A 698 -17.40 -13.34 -35.21
C LEU A 698 -15.89 -13.44 -34.95
N LEU A 699 -15.10 -12.48 -35.44
CA LEU A 699 -13.66 -12.40 -35.17
C LEU A 699 -13.39 -12.32 -33.68
N ILE A 700 -14.07 -11.41 -32.99
CA ILE A 700 -13.94 -11.20 -31.54
C ILE A 700 -14.36 -12.45 -30.78
N ALA A 701 -15.52 -13.05 -31.11
CA ALA A 701 -16.01 -14.26 -30.44
C ALA A 701 -15.06 -15.45 -30.58
N VAL A 702 -14.39 -15.62 -31.73
CA VAL A 702 -13.55 -16.80 -32.02
C VAL A 702 -12.08 -16.56 -31.67
N VAL A 703 -11.56 -15.36 -31.91
CA VAL A 703 -10.12 -15.06 -31.78
C VAL A 703 -9.80 -14.44 -30.41
N THR A 704 -10.55 -13.42 -29.99
CA THR A 704 -10.37 -12.75 -28.69
C THR A 704 -11.33 -13.26 -27.62
N LYS A 705 -12.06 -14.35 -27.90
CA LYS A 705 -12.98 -15.03 -26.99
C LYS A 705 -14.08 -14.14 -26.38
N GLY A 706 -14.49 -13.09 -27.10
CA GLY A 706 -15.55 -12.19 -26.63
C GLY A 706 -15.09 -11.11 -25.66
N GLU A 707 -13.79 -10.94 -25.47
CA GLU A 707 -13.22 -9.96 -24.53
C GLU A 707 -13.37 -8.52 -25.03
N GLU A 708 -13.45 -8.28 -26.35
CA GLU A 708 -13.36 -6.93 -26.93
C GLU A 708 -14.71 -6.38 -27.45
N GLU A 709 -14.80 -5.07 -27.68
CA GLU A 709 -16.01 -4.43 -28.23
C GLU A 709 -15.86 -4.16 -29.74
N PRO A 710 -16.78 -4.59 -30.62
CA PRO A 710 -16.67 -4.32 -32.05
C PRO A 710 -16.57 -2.83 -32.37
N ALA A 711 -15.56 -2.43 -33.16
CA ALA A 711 -15.35 -1.03 -33.53
C ALA A 711 -15.78 -0.79 -34.98
N ALA A 712 -16.59 0.26 -35.19
CA ALA A 712 -16.95 0.77 -36.51
C ALA A 712 -16.38 2.18 -36.77
N THR A 713 -15.92 2.85 -35.73
CA THR A 713 -15.35 4.20 -35.73
C THR A 713 -13.92 4.16 -35.17
N PHE A 714 -13.15 5.22 -35.37
CA PHE A 714 -11.78 5.28 -34.85
C PHE A 714 -11.73 5.72 -33.39
N VAL A 715 -12.60 6.64 -33.01
CA VAL A 715 -12.63 7.21 -31.66
C VAL A 715 -13.38 6.26 -30.72
N PRO A 716 -12.79 5.81 -29.60
CA PRO A 716 -13.46 4.98 -28.60
C PRO A 716 -14.74 5.63 -28.06
N PRO A 717 -15.78 4.85 -27.71
CA PRO A 717 -16.95 5.38 -27.01
C PRO A 717 -16.54 6.05 -25.69
N GLU A 718 -17.37 6.98 -25.20
CA GLU A 718 -17.21 7.67 -23.90
C GLU A 718 -16.02 8.65 -23.78
N ILE A 719 -15.03 8.62 -24.69
CA ILE A 719 -13.96 9.60 -24.70
C ILE A 719 -14.47 11.02 -25.03
N MET A 720 -13.85 12.06 -24.46
CA MET A 720 -14.27 13.44 -24.68
C MET A 720 -14.20 13.80 -26.17
N GLY A 721 -15.24 14.48 -26.66
CA GLY A 721 -15.34 14.85 -28.07
C GLY A 721 -15.88 13.74 -28.98
N ASN A 722 -16.12 12.53 -28.46
CA ASN A 722 -16.84 11.49 -29.21
C ASN A 722 -18.34 11.84 -29.33
N ALA A 723 -18.87 11.76 -30.54
CA ALA A 723 -20.30 11.76 -30.75
C ALA A 723 -20.83 10.33 -30.67
N ALA A 724 -21.34 9.94 -29.49
CA ALA A 724 -21.88 8.60 -29.19
C ALA A 724 -22.52 7.92 -30.41
N ALA A 725 -22.13 6.66 -30.63
CA ALA A 725 -22.46 5.88 -31.81
C ALA A 725 -23.95 5.48 -31.83
N GLU A 726 -24.77 6.28 -32.51
CA GLU A 726 -25.82 5.73 -33.36
C GLU A 726 -25.44 6.02 -34.82
N THR A 727 -25.17 4.94 -35.57
CA THR A 727 -25.02 4.87 -37.04
C THR A 727 -23.79 5.54 -37.69
N LEU A 728 -22.57 5.23 -37.26
CA LEU A 728 -21.35 5.58 -38.00
C LEU A 728 -20.47 4.35 -38.26
N GLY A 729 -19.90 4.26 -39.46
CA GLY A 729 -18.98 3.21 -39.87
C GLY A 729 -19.60 2.07 -40.69
N SER A 730 -18.77 1.41 -41.50
CA SER A 730 -19.21 0.28 -42.34
C SER A 730 -19.28 -1.02 -41.51
N GLY A 731 -20.50 -1.37 -41.08
CA GLY A 731 -20.79 -2.67 -40.48
C GLY A 731 -20.56 -3.85 -41.43
N PHE A 732 -20.60 -5.07 -40.90
CA PHE A 732 -20.47 -6.28 -41.70
C PHE A 732 -21.63 -6.42 -42.69
N ASN A 733 -21.34 -6.29 -43.99
CA ASN A 733 -22.31 -6.42 -45.08
C ASN A 733 -21.64 -7.03 -46.32
N PRO A 734 -21.51 -8.36 -46.39
CA PRO A 734 -20.81 -9.04 -47.49
C PRO A 734 -21.53 -8.89 -48.84
N VAL A 735 -22.83 -8.59 -48.85
CA VAL A 735 -23.59 -8.33 -50.09
C VAL A 735 -23.15 -7.00 -50.70
N GLN A 736 -23.10 -5.94 -49.90
CA GLN A 736 -22.64 -4.64 -50.36
C GLN A 736 -21.15 -4.65 -50.69
N ALA A 737 -20.34 -5.39 -49.91
CA ALA A 737 -18.92 -5.57 -50.16
C ALA A 737 -18.64 -6.14 -51.57
N ARG A 738 -19.38 -7.17 -52.00
CA ARG A 738 -19.25 -7.73 -53.35
C ARG A 738 -19.65 -6.74 -54.45
N LYS A 739 -20.65 -5.89 -54.22
CA LYS A 739 -21.06 -4.85 -55.17
C LYS A 739 -19.96 -3.82 -55.37
N TRP A 740 -19.43 -3.26 -54.28
CA TRP A 740 -18.32 -2.31 -54.36
C TRP A 740 -17.07 -2.92 -55.00
N LEU A 741 -16.76 -4.19 -54.71
CA LEU A 741 -15.63 -4.86 -55.33
C LEU A 741 -15.83 -5.07 -56.84
N ALA A 742 -17.04 -5.41 -57.29
CA ALA A 742 -17.37 -5.53 -58.70
C ALA A 742 -17.30 -4.16 -59.41
N GLU A 743 -17.83 -3.10 -58.80
CA GLU A 743 -17.73 -1.72 -59.28
C GLU A 743 -16.27 -1.23 -59.35
N ALA A 744 -15.41 -1.73 -58.45
CA ALA A 744 -13.96 -1.48 -58.48
C ALA A 744 -13.21 -2.23 -59.60
N GLY A 745 -13.91 -3.06 -60.40
CA GLY A 745 -13.33 -3.81 -61.51
C GLY A 745 -12.98 -5.27 -61.19
N TYR A 746 -13.34 -5.78 -60.02
CA TYR A 746 -12.99 -7.14 -59.56
C TYR A 746 -14.24 -7.99 -59.23
N PRO A 747 -15.15 -8.22 -60.20
CA PRO A 747 -16.35 -9.01 -59.96
C PRO A 747 -15.98 -10.43 -59.50
N ASP A 748 -16.53 -10.85 -58.36
CA ASP A 748 -16.25 -12.16 -57.74
C ASP A 748 -14.75 -12.39 -57.46
N GLY A 749 -14.01 -11.31 -57.17
CA GLY A 749 -12.57 -11.34 -56.89
C GLY A 749 -11.68 -11.64 -58.10
N LYS A 750 -12.26 -11.76 -59.31
CA LYS A 750 -11.50 -12.08 -60.52
C LYS A 750 -10.57 -10.92 -60.90
N GLY A 751 -9.31 -11.24 -61.15
CA GLY A 751 -8.29 -10.26 -61.52
C GLY A 751 -7.78 -9.41 -60.35
N PHE A 752 -8.20 -9.70 -59.10
CA PHE A 752 -7.71 -8.97 -57.94
C PHE A 752 -6.20 -9.21 -57.74
N PRO A 753 -5.37 -8.15 -57.59
CA PRO A 753 -3.93 -8.31 -57.46
C PRO A 753 -3.54 -8.90 -56.11
N ASP A 754 -2.35 -9.49 -56.04
CA ASP A 754 -1.79 -9.96 -54.79
C ASP A 754 -1.60 -8.79 -53.81
N MET A 755 -2.06 -8.97 -52.58
CA MET A 755 -1.96 -7.99 -51.50
C MET A 755 -1.37 -8.63 -50.25
N THR A 756 -0.48 -7.90 -49.57
CA THR A 756 0.11 -8.32 -48.29
C THR A 756 -0.45 -7.48 -47.14
N VAL A 757 -0.73 -8.16 -46.03
CA VAL A 757 -1.08 -7.56 -44.74
C VAL A 757 0.09 -7.70 -43.79
N LEU A 758 0.66 -6.57 -43.37
CA LEU A 758 1.80 -6.51 -42.46
C LEU A 758 1.33 -6.40 -41.01
N TYR A 759 2.00 -7.09 -40.08
CA TYR A 759 1.77 -6.97 -38.64
C TYR A 759 3.05 -7.26 -37.86
N ASN A 760 3.18 -6.68 -36.67
CA ASN A 760 4.26 -7.02 -35.75
C ASN A 760 4.06 -8.44 -35.19
N GLU A 761 5.14 -9.18 -35.02
CA GLU A 761 5.13 -10.60 -34.63
C GLU A 761 4.41 -10.80 -33.29
N SER A 762 3.32 -11.56 -33.33
CA SER A 762 2.48 -11.92 -32.17
C SER A 762 1.51 -13.02 -32.58
N GLU A 763 1.32 -14.03 -31.73
CA GLU A 763 0.35 -15.11 -31.95
C GLU A 763 -1.07 -14.56 -32.15
N THR A 764 -1.47 -13.55 -31.36
CA THR A 764 -2.79 -12.92 -31.46
C THR A 764 -2.95 -12.21 -32.80
N HIS A 765 -1.95 -11.42 -33.22
CA HIS A 765 -2.02 -10.68 -34.49
C HIS A 765 -2.04 -11.62 -35.69
N GLU A 766 -1.29 -12.72 -35.64
CA GLU A 766 -1.33 -13.78 -36.65
C GLU A 766 -2.72 -14.41 -36.77
N LYS A 767 -3.36 -14.75 -35.64
CA LYS A 767 -4.73 -15.30 -35.63
C LYS A 767 -5.74 -14.31 -36.22
N ILE A 768 -5.66 -13.02 -35.85
CA ILE A 768 -6.51 -11.96 -36.40
C ILE A 768 -6.28 -11.82 -37.92
N ALA A 769 -5.02 -11.77 -38.37
CA ALA A 769 -4.68 -11.65 -39.79
C ALA A 769 -5.18 -12.84 -40.62
N LYS A 770 -5.06 -14.08 -40.09
CA LYS A 770 -5.63 -15.30 -40.71
C LYS A 770 -7.15 -15.29 -40.75
N ALA A 771 -7.82 -14.77 -39.72
CA ALA A 771 -9.27 -14.60 -39.73
C ALA A 771 -9.71 -13.60 -40.81
N VAL A 772 -9.03 -12.45 -40.93
CA VAL A 772 -9.25 -11.47 -42.01
C VAL A 772 -9.03 -12.12 -43.38
N GLN A 773 -7.92 -12.85 -43.58
CA GLN A 773 -7.66 -13.60 -44.81
C GLN A 773 -8.79 -14.57 -45.16
N THR A 774 -9.33 -15.27 -44.16
CA THR A 774 -10.44 -16.21 -44.33
C THR A 774 -11.73 -15.51 -44.75
N PHE A 775 -12.06 -14.37 -44.13
CA PHE A 775 -13.25 -13.60 -44.50
C PHE A 775 -13.16 -13.04 -45.93
N LEU A 776 -12.03 -12.47 -46.31
CA LEU A 776 -11.85 -11.94 -47.67
C LEU A 776 -11.91 -13.05 -48.72
N LYS A 777 -11.34 -14.22 -48.43
CA LYS A 777 -11.47 -15.39 -49.31
C LYS A 777 -12.90 -15.88 -49.41
N TYR A 778 -13.63 -15.97 -48.31
CA TYR A 778 -14.97 -16.53 -48.29
C TYR A 778 -16.02 -15.58 -48.89
N TYR A 779 -16.01 -14.30 -48.51
CA TYR A 779 -17.05 -13.35 -48.91
C TYR A 779 -16.78 -12.64 -50.24
N LEU A 780 -15.51 -12.50 -50.61
CA LEU A 780 -15.07 -11.72 -51.78
C LEU A 780 -14.23 -12.54 -52.78
N ASN A 781 -13.88 -13.79 -52.46
CA ASN A 781 -13.00 -14.64 -53.28
C ASN A 781 -11.60 -14.03 -53.53
N ILE A 782 -11.14 -13.15 -52.64
CA ILE A 782 -9.81 -12.52 -52.69
C ILE A 782 -8.82 -13.34 -51.84
N ARG A 783 -7.60 -13.53 -52.35
CA ARG A 783 -6.49 -14.11 -51.57
C ARG A 783 -5.52 -13.00 -51.17
N ILE A 784 -5.18 -12.94 -49.89
CA ILE A 784 -4.16 -12.03 -49.35
C ILE A 784 -3.03 -12.84 -48.72
N ARG A 785 -1.84 -12.25 -48.64
CA ARG A 785 -0.69 -12.76 -47.88
C ARG A 785 -0.65 -12.06 -46.52
N THR A 786 -0.14 -12.73 -45.50
CA THR A 786 0.05 -12.18 -44.16
C THR A 786 1.54 -12.24 -43.85
N GLN A 787 2.12 -11.15 -43.36
CA GLN A 787 3.55 -11.04 -43.08
C GLN A 787 3.77 -10.52 -41.67
N ALA A 788 4.41 -11.34 -40.84
CA ALA A 788 4.91 -10.92 -39.54
C ALA A 788 6.25 -10.20 -39.69
N GLN A 789 6.51 -9.20 -38.86
CA GLN A 789 7.79 -8.52 -38.72
C GLN A 789 8.17 -8.39 -37.25
N LYS A 790 9.48 -8.42 -36.98
CA LYS A 790 10.00 -8.07 -35.65
C LYS A 790 9.67 -6.61 -35.33
N TRP A 791 9.58 -6.28 -34.05
CA TRP A 791 9.12 -4.97 -33.61
C TRP A 791 9.97 -3.83 -34.18
N GLU A 792 11.29 -4.00 -34.25
CA GLU A 792 12.20 -2.96 -34.77
C GLU A 792 11.92 -2.64 -36.24
N ASP A 793 11.79 -3.67 -37.08
CA ASP A 793 11.48 -3.51 -38.51
C ASP A 793 10.07 -2.93 -38.71
N TYR A 794 9.11 -3.39 -37.90
CA TYR A 794 7.73 -2.92 -37.94
C TYR A 794 7.62 -1.44 -37.50
N ALA A 795 8.33 -1.04 -36.44
CA ALA A 795 8.35 0.33 -35.95
C ALA A 795 8.95 1.29 -37.00
N GLU A 796 9.99 0.87 -37.73
CA GLU A 796 10.49 1.65 -38.86
C GLU A 796 9.44 1.76 -39.98
N ALA A 797 8.77 0.66 -40.34
CA ALA A 797 7.76 0.65 -41.40
C ALA A 797 6.56 1.58 -41.09
N THR A 798 6.15 1.67 -39.82
CA THR A 798 4.99 2.46 -39.38
C THR A 798 5.24 3.98 -39.33
N THR A 799 6.49 4.44 -39.50
CA THR A 799 6.85 5.87 -39.61
C THR A 799 6.59 6.47 -41.02
N GLY A 800 5.56 5.97 -41.72
CA GLY A 800 5.17 6.43 -43.06
C GLY A 800 6.01 5.86 -44.21
N LYS A 801 6.72 4.74 -43.99
CA LYS A 801 7.57 4.07 -44.99
C LYS A 801 7.03 2.73 -45.49
N PHE A 802 5.94 2.21 -44.93
CA PHE A 802 5.42 0.91 -45.36
C PHE A 802 4.91 0.94 -46.82
N SER A 803 5.28 -0.09 -47.58
CA SER A 803 4.96 -0.21 -49.01
C SER A 803 3.79 -1.17 -49.28
N GLU A 804 3.42 -1.92 -48.24
CA GLU A 804 2.37 -2.91 -48.22
C GLU A 804 1.01 -2.23 -48.28
N ALA A 805 0.04 -2.89 -48.93
CA ALA A 805 -1.27 -2.29 -49.14
C ALA A 805 -2.07 -2.13 -47.84
N MET A 806 -1.79 -2.96 -46.83
CA MET A 806 -2.45 -2.89 -45.52
C MET A 806 -1.49 -3.27 -44.39
N ILE A 807 -1.55 -2.52 -43.29
CA ILE A 807 -0.73 -2.74 -42.09
C ILE A 807 -1.62 -2.69 -40.83
N ARG A 808 -1.36 -3.59 -39.89
CA ARG A 808 -2.02 -3.63 -38.59
C ARG A 808 -1.54 -2.46 -37.73
N PHE A 809 -2.39 -1.89 -36.88
CA PHE A 809 -2.02 -0.98 -35.79
C PHE A 809 -2.85 -1.24 -34.53
N ALA A 810 -2.37 -0.74 -33.41
CA ALA A 810 -3.18 -0.49 -32.23
C ALA A 810 -2.74 0.83 -31.58
N TYR A 811 -3.68 1.54 -30.96
CA TYR A 811 -3.41 2.81 -30.30
C TYR A 811 -4.24 2.92 -29.03
N THR A 812 -3.65 3.47 -27.97
CA THR A 812 -4.29 3.77 -26.69
C THR A 812 -4.14 5.26 -26.42
N ALA A 813 -5.18 5.88 -25.86
CA ALA A 813 -5.18 7.30 -25.57
C ALA A 813 -4.11 7.65 -24.53
N ASP A 814 -3.27 8.64 -24.82
CA ASP A 814 -2.40 9.30 -23.86
C ASP A 814 -3.18 10.32 -23.01
N TYR A 815 -4.19 10.97 -23.60
CA TYR A 815 -5.15 11.84 -22.91
C TYR A 815 -6.56 11.62 -23.49
N PRO A 816 -7.63 11.77 -22.68
CA PRO A 816 -8.95 11.28 -23.04
C PRO A 816 -9.73 12.28 -23.92
N ASP A 817 -9.16 12.68 -25.07
CA ASP A 817 -9.82 13.52 -26.10
C ASP A 817 -9.75 12.86 -27.49
N ALA A 818 -10.82 13.00 -28.27
CA ALA A 818 -10.89 12.50 -29.65
C ALA A 818 -9.78 13.06 -30.57
N ASN A 819 -9.21 14.22 -30.26
CA ASN A 819 -8.02 14.75 -30.95
C ASN A 819 -6.86 13.76 -30.91
N ASN A 820 -6.62 13.12 -29.76
CA ASN A 820 -5.47 12.23 -29.57
C ASN A 820 -5.50 11.03 -30.54
N PHE A 821 -6.70 10.67 -31.03
CA PHE A 821 -6.90 9.71 -32.10
C PHE A 821 -6.81 10.39 -33.47
N LEU A 822 -7.76 11.29 -33.77
CA LEU A 822 -7.95 11.79 -35.14
C LEU A 822 -6.77 12.61 -35.67
N GLU A 823 -5.94 13.21 -34.82
CA GLU A 823 -4.72 13.93 -35.22
C GLU A 823 -3.71 13.01 -35.93
N LEU A 824 -3.69 11.71 -35.61
CA LEU A 824 -2.79 10.72 -36.24
C LEU A 824 -2.98 10.61 -37.76
N PHE A 825 -4.14 11.05 -38.27
CA PHE A 825 -4.49 11.05 -39.68
C PHE A 825 -4.58 12.45 -40.29
N ASN A 826 -4.22 13.49 -39.53
CA ASN A 826 -4.23 14.86 -40.05
C ASN A 826 -3.14 15.02 -41.14
N PRO A 827 -3.52 15.27 -42.41
CA PRO A 827 -2.54 15.42 -43.49
C PRO A 827 -1.58 16.59 -43.33
N ARG A 828 -1.97 17.59 -42.53
CA ARG A 828 -1.17 18.79 -42.22
C ARG A 828 -0.39 18.64 -40.90
N GLY A 829 -0.61 17.54 -40.17
CA GLY A 829 0.11 17.21 -38.95
C GLY A 829 1.48 16.59 -39.22
N SER A 830 2.35 16.61 -38.22
CA SER A 830 3.71 16.03 -38.30
C SER A 830 3.72 14.49 -38.32
N ASN A 831 2.65 13.84 -37.87
CA ASN A 831 2.56 12.39 -37.65
C ASN A 831 1.55 11.67 -38.57
N ASN A 832 1.36 12.13 -39.82
CA ASN A 832 0.43 11.49 -40.78
C ASN A 832 0.84 10.03 -41.07
N LEU A 833 0.23 9.08 -40.35
CA LEU A 833 0.63 7.67 -40.30
C LEU A 833 0.64 6.96 -41.66
N CYS A 834 -0.26 7.33 -42.58
CA CYS A 834 -0.44 6.62 -43.85
C CYS A 834 -0.32 7.50 -45.10
N LYS A 835 0.14 8.74 -44.95
CA LYS A 835 0.23 9.73 -46.05
C LYS A 835 -1.10 9.89 -46.80
N TRP A 836 -2.20 9.57 -46.14
CA TRP A 836 -3.53 9.86 -46.64
C TRP A 836 -3.72 11.37 -46.63
N ASP A 837 -4.34 11.87 -47.69
CA ASP A 837 -4.54 13.30 -47.88
C ASP A 837 -6.01 13.54 -48.14
N ASN A 838 -6.62 14.35 -47.28
CA ASN A 838 -8.01 14.77 -47.35
C ASN A 838 -8.13 16.16 -46.72
N ALA A 839 -8.39 17.17 -47.57
CA ALA A 839 -8.43 18.56 -47.15
C ALA A 839 -9.60 18.86 -46.19
N GLU A 840 -10.76 18.24 -46.38
CA GLU A 840 -11.92 18.42 -45.49
C GLU A 840 -11.61 17.89 -44.09
N PHE A 841 -11.02 16.69 -44.00
CA PHE A 841 -10.57 16.11 -42.73
C PHE A 841 -9.59 17.04 -42.02
N ALA A 842 -8.55 17.51 -42.72
CA ALA A 842 -7.56 18.44 -42.16
C ALA A 842 -8.20 19.71 -41.59
N GLU A 843 -9.13 20.32 -42.33
CA GLU A 843 -9.85 21.52 -41.89
C GLU A 843 -10.74 21.26 -40.67
N LEU A 844 -11.38 20.09 -40.59
CA LEU A 844 -12.22 19.70 -39.45
C LEU A 844 -11.40 19.53 -38.19
N ILE A 845 -10.23 18.87 -38.30
CA ILE A 845 -9.30 18.73 -37.17
C ILE A 845 -8.80 20.11 -36.71
N GLU A 846 -8.34 20.97 -37.62
CA GLU A 846 -7.90 22.33 -37.26
C GLU A 846 -9.01 23.20 -36.62
N LYS A 847 -10.26 23.06 -37.09
CA LYS A 847 -11.42 23.73 -36.47
C LYS A 847 -11.67 23.20 -35.08
N ALA A 848 -11.63 21.88 -34.89
CA ALA A 848 -11.83 21.24 -33.60
C ALA A 848 -10.76 21.61 -32.58
N GLN A 849 -9.49 21.74 -33.01
CA GLN A 849 -8.39 22.20 -32.17
C GLN A 849 -8.61 23.61 -31.60
N LYS A 850 -9.30 24.50 -32.34
CA LYS A 850 -9.62 25.88 -31.94
C LYS A 850 -10.93 26.03 -31.17
N GLU A 851 -11.81 25.03 -31.24
CA GLU A 851 -13.18 25.12 -30.73
C GLU A 851 -13.25 24.83 -29.23
N THR A 852 -13.66 25.82 -28.46
CA THR A 852 -13.78 25.74 -27.00
C THR A 852 -15.16 25.26 -26.54
N VAL A 853 -16.17 25.28 -27.41
CA VAL A 853 -17.52 24.77 -27.13
C VAL A 853 -17.56 23.25 -27.34
N PRO A 854 -17.71 22.42 -26.29
CA PRO A 854 -17.57 20.96 -26.40
C PRO A 854 -18.48 20.32 -27.44
N GLU A 855 -19.75 20.73 -27.52
CA GLU A 855 -20.71 20.18 -28.48
C GLU A 855 -20.40 20.53 -29.93
N GLN A 856 -19.74 21.65 -30.20
CA GLN A 856 -19.31 22.01 -31.55
C GLN A 856 -18.04 21.24 -31.93
N ARG A 857 -17.09 21.11 -31.00
CA ARG A 857 -15.88 20.30 -31.17
C ARG A 857 -16.24 18.85 -31.53
N LYS A 858 -17.22 18.29 -30.82
CA LYS A 858 -17.80 16.95 -31.07
C LYS A 858 -18.38 16.79 -32.47
N LYS A 859 -19.02 17.81 -33.05
CA LYS A 859 -19.53 17.75 -34.44
C LYS A 859 -18.41 17.67 -35.47
N TYR A 860 -17.34 18.43 -35.27
CA TYR A 860 -16.17 18.37 -36.16
C TYR A 860 -15.50 17.00 -36.12
N TYR A 861 -15.25 16.46 -34.93
CA TYR A 861 -14.70 15.11 -34.79
C TYR A 861 -15.59 14.02 -35.37
N ARG A 862 -16.92 14.12 -35.17
CA ARG A 862 -17.89 13.19 -35.78
C ARG A 862 -17.75 13.14 -37.30
N ARG A 863 -17.69 14.31 -37.95
CA ARG A 863 -17.54 14.38 -39.41
C ARG A 863 -16.19 13.84 -39.86
N ALA A 864 -15.12 14.16 -39.14
CA ALA A 864 -13.78 13.66 -39.42
C ALA A 864 -13.72 12.12 -39.35
N ASP A 865 -14.26 11.51 -38.29
CA ASP A 865 -14.30 10.06 -38.13
C ASP A 865 -15.17 9.39 -39.21
N GLN A 866 -16.28 10.01 -39.61
CA GLN A 866 -17.10 9.54 -40.74
C GLN A 866 -16.32 9.52 -42.06
N ILE A 867 -15.57 10.59 -42.36
CA ILE A 867 -14.71 10.63 -43.56
C ILE A 867 -13.70 9.49 -43.49
N LEU A 868 -13.01 9.36 -42.34
CA LEU A 868 -11.92 8.41 -42.13
C LEU A 868 -12.38 6.94 -42.24
N CYS A 869 -13.46 6.57 -41.56
CA CYS A 869 -13.89 5.18 -41.41
C CYS A 869 -14.94 4.72 -42.43
N GLU A 870 -15.71 5.64 -43.02
CA GLU A 870 -16.89 5.31 -43.84
C GLU A 870 -16.80 5.84 -45.27
N GLU A 871 -16.53 7.14 -45.47
CA GLU A 871 -16.54 7.74 -46.81
C GLU A 871 -15.27 7.41 -47.60
N GLU A 872 -14.11 7.62 -46.99
CA GLU A 872 -12.81 7.29 -47.58
C GLU A 872 -12.32 5.91 -47.11
N CYS A 873 -12.79 5.42 -45.96
CA CYS A 873 -12.41 4.13 -45.39
C CYS A 873 -10.87 3.92 -45.44
N ALA A 874 -10.11 4.92 -44.98
CA ALA A 874 -8.64 4.87 -44.98
C ALA A 874 -8.11 3.89 -43.93
N ILE A 875 -8.96 3.54 -42.95
CA ILE A 875 -8.69 2.53 -41.94
C ILE A 875 -9.86 1.55 -41.81
N ILE A 876 -9.58 0.41 -41.18
CA ILE A 876 -10.56 -0.58 -40.75
C ILE A 876 -10.47 -0.72 -39.23
N PRO A 877 -11.34 -0.05 -38.47
CA PRO A 877 -11.56 -0.35 -37.06
C PRO A 877 -11.95 -1.82 -36.90
N ILE A 878 -11.39 -2.55 -35.94
CA ILE A 878 -11.75 -3.95 -35.66
C ILE A 878 -12.46 -4.04 -34.31
N PHE A 879 -11.80 -3.63 -33.22
CA PHE A 879 -12.39 -3.60 -31.89
C PHE A 879 -11.77 -2.51 -31.01
N PHE A 880 -12.56 -2.01 -30.06
CA PHE A 880 -12.10 -1.25 -28.91
C PHE A 880 -11.70 -2.21 -27.80
N ASN A 881 -10.61 -1.87 -27.11
CA ASN A 881 -10.12 -2.68 -26.01
C ASN A 881 -11.05 -2.60 -24.80
N THR A 882 -11.20 -3.71 -24.09
CA THR A 882 -11.79 -3.69 -22.75
C THR A 882 -10.84 -4.27 -21.72
N ALA A 883 -11.00 -3.83 -20.49
CA ALA A 883 -10.30 -4.31 -19.32
C ALA A 883 -11.22 -5.18 -18.46
N HIS A 884 -10.63 -6.19 -17.86
CA HIS A 884 -11.24 -7.25 -17.08
C HIS A 884 -10.60 -7.26 -15.69
N TYR A 885 -11.39 -6.92 -14.69
CA TYR A 885 -10.96 -6.86 -13.29
C TYR A 885 -11.69 -7.87 -12.42
N LEU A 886 -10.99 -8.35 -11.40
CA LEU A 886 -11.58 -8.87 -10.18
C LEU A 886 -11.33 -7.85 -9.08
N VAL A 887 -12.40 -7.41 -8.40
CA VAL A 887 -12.35 -6.41 -7.32
C VAL A 887 -12.98 -7.00 -6.08
N ASN A 888 -12.19 -7.11 -5.02
CA ASN A 888 -12.63 -7.69 -3.76
C ASN A 888 -13.76 -6.82 -3.18
N PRO A 889 -14.87 -7.41 -2.68
CA PRO A 889 -16.02 -6.65 -2.19
C PRO A 889 -15.70 -5.63 -1.09
N ARG A 890 -14.59 -5.80 -0.37
CA ARG A 890 -14.11 -4.84 0.64
C ARG A 890 -13.71 -3.49 0.04
N VAL A 891 -13.31 -3.45 -1.24
CA VAL A 891 -12.93 -2.19 -1.90
C VAL A 891 -14.19 -1.47 -2.35
N LYS A 892 -14.44 -0.32 -1.76
CA LYS A 892 -15.57 0.55 -2.08
C LYS A 892 -15.12 1.84 -2.74
N GLY A 893 -16.05 2.43 -3.49
CA GLY A 893 -15.77 3.61 -4.32
C GLY A 893 -14.91 3.30 -5.55
N TRP A 894 -14.61 2.02 -5.83
CA TRP A 894 -13.81 1.63 -6.99
C TRP A 894 -14.49 1.99 -8.31
N TYR A 895 -13.69 2.53 -9.22
CA TYR A 895 -14.02 2.75 -10.63
C TYR A 895 -12.75 2.54 -11.47
N ASN A 896 -12.94 2.42 -12.78
CA ASN A 896 -11.85 2.29 -13.74
C ASN A 896 -11.67 3.58 -14.52
N MET A 897 -10.48 4.16 -14.46
CA MET A 897 -10.03 5.15 -15.44
C MET A 897 -9.60 4.42 -16.72
N ALA A 898 -10.26 4.71 -17.85
CA ALA A 898 -10.04 4.03 -19.13
C ALA A 898 -8.66 4.32 -19.79
N ILE A 899 -7.85 5.19 -19.18
CA ILE A 899 -6.49 5.57 -19.63
C ILE A 899 -5.40 5.18 -18.60
N GLY A 900 -5.76 4.45 -17.54
CA GLY A 900 -4.88 4.28 -16.37
C GLY A 900 -4.98 5.45 -15.40
N GLY A 901 -4.12 5.50 -14.38
CA GLY A 901 -4.09 6.62 -13.43
C GLY A 901 -5.21 6.58 -12.40
N GLN A 902 -5.36 5.45 -11.70
CA GLN A 902 -6.50 5.24 -10.81
C GLN A 902 -6.48 6.18 -9.61
N HIS A 903 -7.62 6.76 -9.24
CA HIS A 903 -7.69 7.68 -8.09
C HIS A 903 -7.92 6.91 -6.79
N ILE A 904 -6.89 6.18 -6.32
CA ILE A 904 -6.97 5.41 -5.07
C ILE A 904 -7.39 6.28 -3.88
N ARG A 905 -7.04 7.56 -3.91
CA ARG A 905 -7.46 8.59 -2.94
C ARG A 905 -8.97 8.70 -2.72
N ASN A 906 -9.79 8.26 -3.70
CA ASN A 906 -11.26 8.30 -3.64
C ASN A 906 -11.88 6.97 -3.19
N TRP A 907 -11.06 5.94 -2.93
CA TRP A 907 -11.51 4.62 -2.53
C TRP A 907 -11.43 4.45 -1.02
N TYR A 908 -12.16 3.47 -0.49
CA TYR A 908 -12.11 3.10 0.92
C TYR A 908 -12.33 1.60 1.10
N LEU A 909 -11.99 1.08 2.28
CA LEU A 909 -12.11 -0.33 2.62
C LEU A 909 -13.24 -0.53 3.63
N GLU A 910 -14.15 -1.46 3.36
CA GLU A 910 -15.17 -1.96 4.31
C GLU A 910 -14.85 -3.41 4.68
N GLU A 911 -15.18 -3.81 5.91
CA GLU A 911 -14.98 -5.18 6.39
C GLU A 911 -15.99 -6.19 5.86
#